data_AF-A0A2A5B720-F1
#
_entry.id   AF-A0A2A5B720-F1
#
_cell.length_a   1.000
_cell.length_b   1.000
_cell.length_c   1.000
_cell.angle_alpha   90.00
_cell.angle_beta   90.00
_cell.angle_gamma   90.00
#
_symmetry.space_group_name_H-M   'P 1'
#
loop_
_entity.id
_entity.type
_entity.pdbx_description
1 polymer ?
#
loop_
_entity_poly.entity_id
_entity_poly.type
_entity_poly.pdbx_seq_one_letter_code
_entity_poly.pdbx_strand_id
1 'polypeptide(L)'
;MGAIMHFNLDIAVISAFLSIIIVVGVVAGFGVKTIKDYALGGRNFSTATLTATIAATWISGNFFAIHTSGIYKDGIFYLVAGMGDVLYIFITGLVISSKMNEFLGSCSVAEIMGKLFGSKVRLISAIASVLLSIGQLAIQVQILSMTLSHFLGLDAFLTTITSSVIIIGYSSFGGIRAVTFTDVIQCITFGVFVPVFAMFIWQSLGDTTLIAATFNSNTLFDYTELVNTDNPKFWPFLFLFLFYSIPGLNPTMVQRMLMAKDSKQIKSSFLIAGVVSLVLYISVALISIVMFSHNPSLPLEGDNIIMHIIDNELPTWLKSVAIISIMAMVMSTADSWINASSVLFAHDICPALKIDKFDELKVSRIFAISISAASVVIALSFNNLLELMMLSATFYMPIVTAPLLVALFGFRTSGKVVMIAMGVAAGTVIFWKWQLQAITGVDSVMIGVIAHIIALFAAHYLLGEDGGGTSPGTSPGAGSSFGKRKNTRRERAEKILQEMKDLNILSYCNKRLPESRMTYIYFSIAAFLTIISIFSIEKDLYNMHTALITSLQAIVFSIATAFLCKALWSDLIKEKYLGIIWYVSIFTGLALISSFLVLLSKFSYVSLTILIMHLITISLLVGWRMSIIMIAACLWMSFSFYEGYIGEMVAGEIFDLKLKMIYLLLMTSGLAFTFLRSKQEQMEKSECKVETLETEVTTQGTKITTLNKKVGHYSERVSDQAREIERLGATAQKILNNVNHELRLPVGNVMNFAEMLRDGLEKYDKEHLKMLSEEVYNNSTRLSSMILNMLDLATLNAKKIELKKEKINFSKLVHERFENCRNIYAQDKKALNFHLNIEDNVLVFADINYIRQMIDNLVINAINFSEQGTIAIIVNSEEYFVSFTIKDKGKGIPKTEIYDIFTPFKMGSNTESKAEGRGVGLALCKAVMEAHGGKISAESRPIGALFRVCLPYGKLKGGK
;
A
#
# COMPACT_ATOMS: atom_id res chain seq x y z
N MET A 1 25.89 52.55 -8.51
CA MET A 1 25.03 51.95 -9.57
C MET A 1 25.18 50.42 -9.68
N GLY A 2 26.31 49.81 -9.32
CA GLY A 2 26.50 48.34 -9.36
C GLY A 2 25.78 47.51 -8.27
N ALA A 3 25.49 48.07 -7.10
CA ALA A 3 24.79 47.35 -6.02
C ALA A 3 23.28 47.15 -6.25
N ILE A 4 22.66 47.94 -7.14
CA ILE A 4 21.21 47.88 -7.43
C ILE A 4 20.91 46.83 -8.51
N MET A 5 21.86 46.49 -9.39
CA MET A 5 21.67 45.47 -10.43
C MET A 5 21.81 44.03 -9.91
N HIS A 6 22.71 43.77 -8.95
CA HIS A 6 22.89 42.43 -8.37
C HIS A 6 21.66 41.94 -7.59
N PHE A 7 20.93 42.86 -6.95
CA PHE A 7 19.71 42.55 -6.20
C PHE A 7 18.60 41.94 -7.08
N ASN A 8 18.63 42.17 -8.40
CA ASN A 8 17.58 41.72 -9.32
C ASN A 8 17.78 40.28 -9.81
N LEU A 9 19.02 39.83 -10.02
CA LEU A 9 19.29 38.48 -10.52
C LEU A 9 19.07 37.43 -9.44
N ASP A 10 19.57 37.69 -8.24
CA ASP A 10 19.50 36.75 -7.11
C ASP A 10 18.04 36.49 -6.69
N ILE A 11 17.24 37.55 -6.57
CA ILE A 11 15.81 37.45 -6.31
C ILE A 11 15.08 36.74 -7.45
N ALA A 12 15.46 36.99 -8.71
CA ALA A 12 14.87 36.30 -9.85
C ALA A 12 15.15 34.78 -9.82
N VAL A 13 16.37 34.35 -9.48
CA VAL A 13 16.72 32.92 -9.39
C VAL A 13 15.97 32.26 -8.22
N ILE A 14 15.90 32.89 -7.05
CA ILE A 14 15.14 32.38 -5.90
C ILE A 14 13.64 32.29 -6.24
N SER A 15 13.08 33.34 -6.85
CA SER A 15 11.67 33.39 -7.24
C SER A 15 11.32 32.35 -8.29
N ALA A 16 12.24 32.11 -9.24
CA ALA A 16 12.10 31.05 -10.25
C ALA A 16 12.09 29.67 -9.59
N PHE A 17 13.02 29.40 -8.68
CA PHE A 17 13.07 28.14 -7.93
C PHE A 17 11.76 27.89 -7.14
N LEU A 18 11.31 28.89 -6.37
CA LEU A 18 10.03 28.80 -5.65
C LEU A 18 8.85 28.55 -6.58
N SER A 19 8.80 29.25 -7.72
CA SER A 19 7.73 29.08 -8.71
C SER A 19 7.71 27.66 -9.28
N ILE A 20 8.88 27.08 -9.59
CA ILE A 20 9.00 25.69 -10.06
C ILE A 20 8.47 24.72 -8.99
N ILE A 21 8.89 24.88 -7.73
CA ILE A 21 8.45 24.02 -6.62
C ILE A 21 6.93 24.09 -6.43
N ILE A 22 6.35 25.30 -6.46
CA ILE A 22 4.90 25.50 -6.37
C ILE A 22 4.19 24.80 -7.52
N VAL A 23 4.63 25.00 -8.77
CA VAL A 23 4.01 24.38 -9.95
C VAL A 23 4.08 22.85 -9.86
N VAL A 24 5.25 22.30 -9.53
CA VAL A 24 5.44 20.84 -9.37
C VAL A 24 4.54 20.31 -8.26
N GLY A 25 4.48 20.99 -7.11
CA GLY A 25 3.64 20.59 -5.98
C GLY A 25 2.15 20.59 -6.32
N VAL A 26 1.65 21.64 -6.98
CA VAL A 26 0.24 21.74 -7.41
C VAL A 26 -0.08 20.65 -8.43
N VAL A 27 0.77 20.45 -9.44
CA VAL A 27 0.55 19.45 -10.49
C VAL A 27 0.56 18.03 -9.91
N ALA A 28 1.54 17.72 -9.05
CA ALA A 28 1.64 16.41 -8.39
C ALA A 28 0.52 16.16 -7.37
N GLY A 29 -0.12 17.22 -6.88
CA GLY A 29 -1.27 17.17 -5.98
C GLY A 29 -2.61 16.85 -6.66
N PHE A 30 -2.67 16.88 -8.00
CA PHE A 30 -3.89 16.50 -8.71
C PHE A 30 -4.23 15.02 -8.49
N GLY A 31 -5.51 14.74 -8.24
CA GLY A 31 -6.02 13.38 -8.09
C GLY A 31 -6.08 12.86 -6.64
N VAL A 32 -5.79 13.66 -5.63
CA VAL A 32 -6.03 13.31 -4.21
C VAL A 32 -7.53 13.37 -3.92
N LYS A 33 -8.15 12.20 -3.68
CA LYS A 33 -9.60 12.07 -3.42
C LYS A 33 -9.93 11.56 -2.02
N THR A 34 -9.01 10.85 -1.38
CA THR A 34 -9.21 10.25 -0.06
C THR A 34 -8.08 10.61 0.90
N ILE A 35 -8.31 10.43 2.21
CA ILE A 35 -7.25 10.59 3.23
C ILE A 35 -6.08 9.61 2.99
N LYS A 36 -6.36 8.41 2.47
CA LYS A 36 -5.33 7.42 2.12
C LYS A 36 -4.49 7.88 0.93
N ASP A 37 -5.08 8.54 -0.05
CA ASP A 37 -4.33 9.14 -1.15
C ASP A 37 -3.46 10.30 -0.64
N TYR A 38 -4.02 11.11 0.26
CA TYR A 38 -3.31 12.23 0.89
C TYR A 38 -2.14 11.77 1.78
N ALA A 39 -2.27 10.62 2.45
CA ALA A 39 -1.27 10.07 3.37
C ALA A 39 -0.25 9.15 2.70
N LEU A 40 -0.66 8.32 1.72
CA LEU A 40 0.16 7.23 1.16
C LEU A 40 0.37 7.31 -0.35
N GLY A 41 -0.34 8.18 -1.06
CA GLY A 41 -0.14 8.40 -2.51
C GLY A 41 -0.38 7.16 -3.38
N GLY A 42 -1.14 6.18 -2.89
CA GLY A 42 -1.39 4.91 -3.57
C GLY A 42 -0.23 3.91 -3.54
N ARG A 43 0.85 4.17 -2.76
CA ARG A 43 2.00 3.27 -2.57
C ARG A 43 2.71 2.82 -3.86
N ASN A 44 2.61 3.62 -4.93
CA ASN A 44 3.19 3.33 -6.24
C ASN A 44 4.39 4.24 -6.54
N PHE A 45 5.34 4.32 -5.60
CA PHE A 45 6.56 5.11 -5.76
C PHE A 45 7.73 4.22 -6.17
N SER A 46 8.61 4.76 -7.02
CA SER A 46 9.88 4.11 -7.33
C SER A 46 10.78 4.10 -6.09
N THR A 47 11.73 3.15 -6.04
CA THR A 47 12.74 3.12 -4.96
C THR A 47 13.56 4.41 -4.94
N ALA A 48 13.87 4.99 -6.11
CA ALA A 48 14.62 6.24 -6.20
C ALA A 48 13.84 7.43 -5.64
N THR A 49 12.54 7.54 -5.98
CA THR A 49 11.64 8.56 -5.43
C THR A 49 11.54 8.44 -3.92
N LEU A 50 11.38 7.21 -3.41
CA LEU A 50 11.29 6.98 -1.97
C LEU A 50 12.61 7.29 -1.25
N THR A 51 13.75 6.94 -1.85
CA THR A 51 15.08 7.32 -1.33
C THR A 51 15.23 8.83 -1.24
N ALA A 52 14.84 9.57 -2.29
CA ALA A 52 15.00 11.02 -2.33
C ALA A 52 14.15 11.71 -1.27
N THR A 53 12.88 11.33 -1.10
CA THR A 53 12.03 11.88 -0.02
C THR A 53 12.54 11.51 1.37
N ILE A 54 13.06 10.28 1.59
CA ILE A 54 13.67 9.92 2.89
C ILE A 54 14.89 10.81 3.16
N ALA A 55 15.77 10.97 2.18
CA ALA A 55 16.96 11.81 2.30
C ALA A 55 16.56 13.27 2.56
N ALA A 56 15.62 13.83 1.79
CA ALA A 56 15.18 15.22 1.93
C ALA A 56 14.42 15.51 3.23
N THR A 57 13.63 14.54 3.71
CA THR A 57 12.97 14.67 5.03
C THR A 57 13.98 14.67 6.18
N TRP A 58 15.12 13.98 6.03
CA TRP A 58 16.12 13.82 7.10
C TRP A 58 17.22 14.89 7.05
N ILE A 59 17.71 15.20 5.85
CA ILE A 59 18.67 16.27 5.59
C ILE A 59 17.89 17.58 5.50
N SER A 60 17.54 18.09 6.68
CA SER A 60 16.70 19.26 6.88
C SER A 60 17.52 20.54 7.07
N GLY A 61 16.85 21.69 7.14
CA GLY A 61 17.49 22.94 7.57
C GLY A 61 18.13 22.79 8.96
N ASN A 62 17.47 22.05 9.86
CA ASN A 62 18.00 21.67 11.17
C ASN A 62 19.32 20.91 11.02
N PHE A 63 19.35 19.88 10.17
CA PHE A 63 20.55 19.05 9.98
C PHE A 63 21.73 19.93 9.59
N PHE A 64 21.53 20.82 8.62
CA PHE A 64 22.59 21.75 8.20
C PHE A 64 22.97 22.72 9.33
N ALA A 65 22.00 23.39 9.97
CA ALA A 65 22.27 24.44 10.96
C ALA A 65 22.84 23.92 12.28
N ILE A 66 22.20 22.92 12.87
CA ILE A 66 22.57 22.40 14.19
C ILE A 66 23.90 21.64 14.09
N HIS A 67 24.12 20.81 13.06
CA HIS A 67 25.41 20.14 12.90
C HIS A 67 26.53 21.13 12.58
N THR A 68 26.26 22.16 11.77
CA THR A 68 27.28 23.18 11.49
C THR A 68 27.68 23.92 12.77
N SER A 69 26.69 24.40 13.53
CA SER A 69 26.87 25.14 14.80
C SER A 69 27.49 24.28 15.90
N GLY A 70 27.01 23.06 16.05
CA GLY A 70 27.46 22.12 17.08
C GLY A 70 28.90 21.67 16.87
N ILE A 71 29.29 21.30 15.65
CA ILE A 71 30.68 20.90 15.36
C ILE A 71 31.63 22.08 15.58
N TYR A 72 31.22 23.30 15.23
CA TYR A 72 32.03 24.48 15.43
C TYR A 72 32.22 24.81 16.93
N LYS A 73 31.14 24.76 17.73
CA LYS A 73 31.16 25.14 19.16
C LYS A 73 31.76 24.06 20.07
N ASP A 74 31.44 22.80 19.79
CA ASP A 74 31.73 21.67 20.67
C ASP A 74 32.72 20.67 20.08
N GLY A 75 33.20 20.91 18.86
CA GLY A 75 34.29 20.16 18.25
C GLY A 75 33.97 18.68 18.07
N ILE A 76 34.91 17.83 18.49
CA ILE A 76 34.86 16.39 18.24
C ILE A 76 33.71 15.69 18.99
N PHE A 77 33.30 16.19 20.16
CA PHE A 77 32.16 15.64 20.91
C PHE A 77 30.89 15.69 20.08
N TYR A 78 30.58 16.84 19.49
CA TYR A 78 29.41 16.99 18.64
C TYR A 78 29.59 16.26 17.30
N LEU A 79 30.79 16.28 16.71
CA LEU A 79 31.09 15.54 15.47
C LEU A 79 30.80 14.04 15.60
N VAL A 80 31.12 13.44 16.75
CA VAL A 80 30.82 12.02 17.00
C VAL A 80 29.34 11.82 17.31
N ALA A 81 28.75 12.66 18.16
CA ALA A 81 27.34 12.56 18.52
C ALA A 81 26.41 12.70 17.30
N GLY A 82 26.67 13.70 16.45
CA GLY A 82 25.91 13.99 15.23
C GLY A 82 25.98 12.86 14.19
N MET A 83 27.04 12.04 14.17
CA MET A 83 27.12 10.88 13.29
C MET A 83 26.03 9.84 13.60
N GLY A 84 25.44 9.89 14.81
CA GLY A 84 24.25 9.12 15.18
C GLY A 84 23.09 9.30 14.20
N ASP A 85 22.89 10.51 13.65
CA ASP A 85 21.79 10.79 12.70
C ASP A 85 21.91 9.98 11.41
N VAL A 86 23.14 9.67 11.00
CA VAL A 86 23.40 8.83 9.84
C VAL A 86 23.20 7.35 10.19
N LEU A 87 23.68 6.93 11.36
CA LEU A 87 23.49 5.57 11.87
C LEU A 87 22.01 5.23 12.02
N TYR A 88 21.19 6.18 12.46
CA TYR A 88 19.73 6.06 12.52
C TYR A 88 19.15 5.49 11.23
N ILE A 89 19.50 6.06 10.07
CA ILE A 89 18.89 5.70 8.79
C ILE A 89 19.32 4.29 8.40
N PHE A 90 20.60 3.96 8.61
CA PHE A 90 21.12 2.62 8.38
C PHE A 90 20.45 1.58 9.29
N ILE A 91 20.34 1.85 10.59
CA ILE A 91 19.70 0.95 11.56
C ILE A 91 18.23 0.76 11.20
N THR A 92 17.51 1.82 10.83
CA THR A 92 16.12 1.74 10.38
C THR A 92 15.98 0.85 9.15
N GLY A 93 16.83 1.06 8.14
CA GLY A 93 16.84 0.24 6.92
C GLY A 93 17.22 -1.22 7.17
N LEU A 94 18.18 -1.51 8.04
CA LEU A 94 18.68 -2.87 8.29
C LEU A 94 17.81 -3.67 9.25
N VAL A 95 17.31 -3.04 10.31
CA VAL A 95 16.69 -3.71 11.46
C VAL A 95 15.17 -3.54 11.47
N ILE A 96 14.68 -2.32 11.22
CA ILE A 96 13.25 -2.00 11.32
C ILE A 96 12.48 -2.42 10.06
N SER A 97 13.08 -2.30 8.87
CA SER A 97 12.41 -2.53 7.59
C SER A 97 11.62 -3.85 7.50
N SER A 98 12.20 -4.98 7.92
CA SER A 98 11.51 -6.28 7.87
C SER A 98 10.34 -6.40 8.84
N LYS A 99 10.32 -5.58 9.90
CA LYS A 99 9.31 -5.59 10.96
C LYS A 99 8.08 -4.75 10.60
N MET A 100 8.20 -3.86 9.60
CA MET A 100 7.11 -2.98 9.17
C MET A 100 6.07 -3.65 8.25
N ASN A 101 6.33 -4.87 7.76
CA ASN A 101 5.45 -5.58 6.81
C ASN A 101 3.98 -5.66 7.28
N GLU A 102 3.75 -5.96 8.56
CA GLU A 102 2.41 -6.10 9.15
C GLU A 102 1.61 -4.79 9.13
N PHE A 103 2.30 -3.65 9.12
CA PHE A 103 1.70 -2.32 9.27
C PHE A 103 1.55 -1.57 7.97
N LEU A 104 2.12 -2.08 6.86
CA LEU A 104 2.05 -1.47 5.54
C LEU A 104 0.61 -1.17 5.13
N GLY A 105 0.35 0.07 4.70
CA GLY A 105 -0.98 0.54 4.33
C GLY A 105 -1.79 1.17 5.47
N SER A 106 -1.26 1.22 6.69
CA SER A 106 -1.74 2.15 7.72
C SER A 106 -1.46 3.60 7.28
N CYS A 107 -2.24 4.56 7.74
CA CYS A 107 -2.11 5.98 7.38
C CYS A 107 -1.14 6.73 8.29
N SER A 108 -0.95 6.28 9.54
CA SER A 108 -0.14 6.99 10.52
C SER A 108 0.52 6.06 11.55
N VAL A 109 1.50 6.59 12.28
CA VAL A 109 2.11 5.89 13.44
C VAL A 109 1.10 5.67 14.58
N ALA A 110 0.15 6.60 14.77
CA ALA A 110 -0.88 6.46 15.78
C ALA A 110 -1.86 5.33 15.46
N GLU A 111 -2.21 5.12 14.18
CA GLU A 111 -3.00 3.97 13.76
C GLU A 111 -2.29 2.64 14.08
N ILE A 112 -0.97 2.57 13.86
CA ILE A 112 -0.15 1.41 14.26
C ILE A 112 -0.24 1.18 15.76
N MET A 113 0.01 2.23 16.56
CA MET A 113 -0.10 2.17 18.02
C MET A 113 -1.49 1.74 18.47
N GLY A 114 -2.54 2.17 17.77
CA GLY A 114 -3.93 1.78 18.01
C GLY A 114 -4.22 0.31 17.71
N LYS A 115 -3.69 -0.22 16.61
CA LYS A 115 -3.80 -1.66 16.28
C LYS A 115 -3.09 -2.53 17.31
N LEU A 116 -1.99 -2.03 17.88
CA LEU A 116 -1.20 -2.76 18.86
C LEU A 116 -1.76 -2.70 20.28
N PHE A 117 -2.25 -1.53 20.70
CA PHE A 117 -2.51 -1.25 22.11
C PHE A 117 -3.89 -0.63 22.39
N GLY A 118 -4.72 -0.43 21.36
CA GLY A 118 -6.09 0.06 21.48
C GLY A 118 -6.25 1.59 21.31
N SER A 119 -7.51 2.03 21.31
CA SER A 119 -7.90 3.40 20.91
C SER A 119 -7.38 4.51 21.84
N LYS A 120 -7.24 4.24 23.15
CA LYS A 120 -6.69 5.24 24.09
C LYS A 120 -5.21 5.54 23.78
N VAL A 121 -4.44 4.49 23.50
CA VAL A 121 -3.03 4.62 23.13
C VAL A 121 -2.87 5.28 21.76
N ARG A 122 -3.78 5.00 20.81
CA ARG A 122 -3.87 5.73 19.53
C ARG A 122 -3.98 7.23 19.74
N LEU A 123 -4.93 7.68 20.57
CA LEU A 123 -5.17 9.10 20.81
C LEU A 123 -3.95 9.78 21.46
N ILE A 124 -3.37 9.18 22.51
CA ILE A 124 -2.17 9.72 23.18
C ILE A 124 -1.01 9.82 22.20
N SER A 125 -0.78 8.78 21.40
CA SER A 125 0.30 8.76 20.41
C SER A 125 0.10 9.81 19.33
N ALA A 126 -1.14 10.05 18.89
CA ALA A 126 -1.47 11.07 17.90
C ALA A 126 -1.19 12.48 18.44
N ILE A 127 -1.61 12.77 19.67
CA ILE A 127 -1.36 14.08 20.32
C ILE A 127 0.15 14.32 20.48
N ALA A 128 0.88 13.35 21.01
CA ALA A 128 2.34 13.44 21.16
C ALA A 128 3.04 13.66 19.80
N SER A 129 2.56 12.99 18.74
CA SER A 129 3.08 13.15 17.38
C SER A 129 2.84 14.55 16.81
N VAL A 130 1.66 15.13 17.05
CA VAL A 130 1.32 16.50 16.61
C VAL A 130 2.18 17.52 17.35
N LEU A 131 2.39 17.37 18.66
CA LEU A 131 3.26 18.25 19.45
C LEU A 131 4.72 18.22 18.95
N LEU A 132 5.26 17.03 18.67
CA LEU A 132 6.56 16.89 18.02
C LEU A 132 6.59 17.64 16.68
N SER A 133 5.54 17.48 15.87
CA SER A 133 5.44 18.12 14.55
C SER A 133 5.44 19.65 14.63
N ILE A 134 4.76 20.23 15.63
CA ILE A 134 4.76 21.69 15.87
C ILE A 134 6.17 22.19 16.19
N GLY A 135 6.89 21.51 17.08
CA GLY A 135 8.25 21.90 17.45
C GLY A 135 9.23 21.80 16.27
N GLN A 136 9.15 20.72 15.50
CA GLN A 136 9.99 20.54 14.31
C GLN A 136 9.68 21.55 13.20
N LEU A 137 8.41 21.90 13.01
CA LEU A 137 8.00 22.94 12.08
C LEU A 137 8.45 24.34 12.55
N ALA A 138 8.43 24.60 13.86
CA ALA A 138 8.92 25.86 14.42
C ALA A 138 10.41 26.08 14.13
N ILE A 139 11.23 25.02 14.23
CA ILE A 139 12.65 25.06 13.86
C ILE A 139 12.82 25.43 12.38
N GLN A 140 12.02 24.82 11.49
CA GLN A 140 12.06 25.14 10.05
C GLN A 140 11.69 26.60 9.79
N VAL A 141 10.66 27.13 10.47
CA VAL A 141 10.27 28.54 10.38
C VAL A 141 11.39 29.47 10.86
N GLN A 142 12.08 29.14 11.95
CA GLN A 142 13.21 29.95 12.45
C GLN A 142 14.37 30.01 11.46
N ILE A 143 14.77 28.86 10.89
CA ILE A 143 15.90 28.80 9.95
C ILE A 143 15.59 29.57 8.67
N LEU A 144 14.36 29.45 8.15
CA LEU A 144 13.93 30.24 6.99
C LEU A 144 13.86 31.74 7.33
N SER A 145 13.37 32.09 8.51
CA SER A 145 13.30 33.47 8.98
C SER A 145 14.68 34.11 9.09
N MET A 146 15.65 33.41 9.70
CA MET A 146 17.05 33.86 9.80
C MET A 146 17.64 34.08 8.40
N THR A 147 17.41 33.16 7.47
CA THR A 147 17.90 33.25 6.10
C THR A 147 17.29 34.45 5.35
N LEU A 148 15.98 34.66 5.47
CA LEU A 148 15.28 35.74 4.78
C LEU A 148 15.55 37.11 5.42
N SER A 149 15.67 37.19 6.75
CA SER A 149 16.00 38.43 7.46
C SER A 149 17.38 38.93 7.04
N HIS A 150 18.35 38.01 7.01
CA HIS A 150 19.71 38.30 6.54
C HIS A 150 19.75 38.76 5.08
N PHE A 151 19.05 38.05 4.19
CA PHE A 151 19.10 38.34 2.75
C PHE A 151 18.28 39.57 2.31
N LEU A 152 17.10 39.78 2.90
CA LEU A 152 16.20 40.86 2.53
C LEU A 152 16.39 42.14 3.37
N GLY A 153 17.18 42.05 4.46
CA GLY A 153 17.34 43.16 5.41
C GLY A 153 16.04 43.53 6.12
N LEU A 154 15.14 42.57 6.32
CA LEU A 154 13.82 42.74 6.94
C LEU A 154 13.84 42.30 8.40
N ASP A 155 12.94 42.88 9.19
CA ASP A 155 12.78 42.57 10.61
C ASP A 155 12.41 41.08 10.85
N ALA A 156 13.00 40.49 11.89
CA ALA A 156 12.87 39.07 12.21
C ALA A 156 11.42 38.63 12.47
N PHE A 157 10.57 39.50 13.02
CA PHE A 157 9.15 39.19 13.22
C PHE A 157 8.42 39.08 11.88
N LEU A 158 8.67 40.03 10.97
CA LEU A 158 8.06 40.03 9.64
C LEU A 158 8.51 38.83 8.79
N THR A 159 9.80 38.48 8.84
CA THR A 159 10.32 37.33 8.09
C THR A 159 9.85 36.01 8.66
N THR A 160 9.58 35.92 9.96
CA THR A 160 8.98 34.72 10.58
C THR A 160 7.57 34.48 10.07
N ILE A 161 6.74 35.55 10.01
CA ILE A 161 5.39 35.47 9.43
C ILE A 161 5.46 35.10 7.95
N THR A 162 6.33 35.77 7.20
CA THR A 162 6.50 35.54 5.75
C THR A 162 6.97 34.11 5.46
N SER A 163 7.88 33.57 6.27
CA SER A 163 8.35 32.19 6.20
C SER A 163 7.21 31.19 6.37
N SER A 164 6.32 31.42 7.35
CA SER A 164 5.14 30.59 7.56
C SER A 164 4.17 30.67 6.38
N VAL A 165 3.94 31.86 5.80
CA VAL A 165 3.10 32.01 4.61
C VAL A 165 3.67 31.24 3.41
N ILE A 166 4.98 31.29 3.18
CA ILE A 166 5.65 30.53 2.12
C ILE A 166 5.44 29.03 2.32
N ILE A 167 5.65 28.53 3.54
CA ILE A 167 5.47 27.12 3.89
C ILE A 167 3.99 26.70 3.78
N ILE A 168 3.02 27.54 4.17
CA ILE A 168 1.58 27.20 4.07
C ILE A 168 1.12 27.16 2.61
N GLY A 169 1.60 28.12 1.80
CA GLY A 169 1.02 28.49 0.51
C GLY A 169 0.93 27.35 -0.50
N TYR A 170 1.82 26.36 -0.42
CA TYR A 170 1.83 25.24 -1.36
C TYR A 170 1.67 23.86 -0.68
N SER A 171 2.07 23.70 0.57
CA SER A 171 2.07 22.40 1.27
C SER A 171 0.68 21.95 1.71
N SER A 172 -0.26 22.89 1.83
CA SER A 172 -1.64 22.64 2.27
C SER A 172 -2.52 21.90 1.24
N PHE A 173 -2.15 21.88 -0.05
CA PHE A 173 -3.05 21.38 -1.11
C PHE A 173 -2.67 20.03 -1.73
N GLY A 174 -1.38 19.66 -1.71
CA GLY A 174 -0.85 18.62 -2.59
C GLY A 174 -0.79 17.18 -2.06
N GLY A 175 -0.96 16.97 -0.75
CA GLY A 175 -0.82 15.64 -0.13
C GLY A 175 0.57 15.03 -0.31
N ILE A 176 0.76 13.77 0.09
CA ILE A 176 2.09 13.15 0.11
C ILE A 176 2.74 13.04 -1.28
N ARG A 177 1.94 12.95 -2.37
CA ARG A 177 2.49 12.93 -3.73
C ARG A 177 3.20 14.22 -4.07
N ALA A 178 2.58 15.37 -3.79
CA ALA A 178 3.23 16.66 -3.99
C ALA A 178 4.56 16.74 -3.23
N VAL A 179 4.52 16.40 -1.92
CA VAL A 179 5.71 16.37 -1.07
C VAL A 179 6.81 15.50 -1.67
N THR A 180 6.49 14.27 -2.11
CA THR A 180 7.53 13.39 -2.67
C THR A 180 8.18 13.91 -3.94
N PHE A 181 7.44 14.58 -4.82
CA PHE A 181 7.99 15.07 -6.08
C PHE A 181 8.79 16.35 -5.89
N THR A 182 8.34 17.24 -5.00
CA THR A 182 9.14 18.42 -4.60
C THR A 182 10.40 18.00 -3.87
N ASP A 183 10.33 17.00 -2.99
CA ASP A 183 11.48 16.42 -2.29
C ASP A 183 12.55 15.88 -3.24
N VAL A 184 12.17 15.27 -4.38
CA VAL A 184 13.16 14.79 -5.35
C VAL A 184 13.99 15.94 -5.91
N ILE A 185 13.35 17.04 -6.29
CA ILE A 185 14.03 18.23 -6.83
C ILE A 185 14.89 18.88 -5.74
N GLN A 186 14.34 19.03 -4.54
CA GLN A 186 15.03 19.62 -3.39
C GLN A 186 16.24 18.77 -2.98
N CYS A 187 16.10 17.43 -2.95
CA CYS A 187 17.18 16.49 -2.65
C CYS A 187 18.35 16.61 -3.62
N ILE A 188 18.06 16.73 -4.92
CA ILE A 188 19.10 16.93 -5.93
C ILE A 188 19.76 18.29 -5.71
N THR A 189 18.98 19.33 -5.42
CA THR A 189 19.47 20.69 -5.20
C THR A 189 20.50 20.76 -4.08
N PHE A 190 20.12 20.42 -2.84
CA PHE A 190 21.08 20.47 -1.73
C PHE A 190 22.13 19.34 -1.81
N GLY A 191 21.77 18.20 -2.43
CA GLY A 191 22.67 17.07 -2.63
C GLY A 191 23.89 17.40 -3.51
N VAL A 192 23.72 18.32 -4.45
CA VAL A 192 24.80 18.85 -5.29
C VAL A 192 25.49 20.02 -4.61
N PHE A 193 24.74 20.99 -4.09
CA PHE A 193 25.32 22.26 -3.69
C PHE A 193 26.01 22.26 -2.32
N VAL A 194 25.57 21.45 -1.35
CA VAL A 194 26.26 21.36 -0.05
C VAL A 194 27.70 20.85 -0.19
N PRO A 195 27.99 19.76 -0.95
CA PRO A 195 29.38 19.37 -1.24
C PRO A 195 30.17 20.45 -2.00
N VAL A 196 29.53 21.17 -2.92
CA VAL A 196 30.16 22.29 -3.64
C VAL A 196 30.56 23.40 -2.68
N PHE A 197 29.71 23.77 -1.72
CA PHE A 197 30.06 24.76 -0.69
C PHE A 197 31.28 24.29 0.12
N ALA A 198 31.28 23.03 0.55
CA ALA A 198 32.41 22.44 1.28
C ALA A 198 33.72 22.56 0.49
N MET A 199 33.69 22.36 -0.83
CA MET A 199 34.87 22.52 -1.69
C MET A 199 35.35 23.98 -1.79
N PHE A 200 34.43 24.94 -1.96
CA PHE A 200 34.79 26.36 -2.06
C PHE A 200 35.35 26.91 -0.75
N ILE A 201 34.73 26.57 0.38
CA ILE A 201 35.18 26.96 1.73
C ILE A 201 36.53 26.29 2.05
N TRP A 202 36.73 25.04 1.63
CA TRP A 202 38.04 24.41 1.70
C TRP A 202 39.10 25.18 0.89
N GLN A 203 38.73 25.71 -0.27
CA GLN A 203 39.65 26.46 -1.12
C GLN A 203 39.99 27.84 -0.56
N SER A 204 39.06 28.51 0.13
CA SER A 204 39.28 29.85 0.72
C SER A 204 40.34 29.84 1.82
N LEU A 205 40.51 28.71 2.53
CA LEU A 205 41.45 28.60 3.65
C LEU A 205 42.92 28.77 3.25
N GLY A 206 43.27 28.50 1.98
CA GLY A 206 44.60 28.77 1.42
C GLY A 206 45.74 27.85 1.86
N ASP A 207 45.82 27.49 3.15
CA ASP A 207 46.90 26.70 3.77
C ASP A 207 46.35 25.52 4.60
N THR A 208 46.57 24.27 4.15
CA THR A 208 46.02 23.11 4.88
C THR A 208 46.77 22.73 6.14
N THR A 209 47.93 23.31 6.42
CA THR A 209 48.64 23.07 7.68
C THR A 209 47.81 23.55 8.87
N LEU A 210 46.95 24.54 8.68
CA LEU A 210 46.06 25.10 9.70
C LEU A 210 45.01 24.10 10.19
N ILE A 211 44.54 23.22 9.31
CA ILE A 211 43.57 22.17 9.65
C ILE A 211 44.27 21.02 10.38
N ALA A 212 45.46 20.63 9.92
CA ALA A 212 46.29 19.67 10.63
C ALA A 212 46.67 20.18 12.03
N ALA A 213 47.00 21.47 12.16
CA ALA A 213 47.22 22.13 13.43
C ALA A 213 45.96 22.09 14.30
N THR A 214 44.78 22.35 13.74
CA THR A 214 43.51 22.28 14.49
C THR A 214 43.31 20.91 15.17
N PHE A 215 43.56 19.81 14.46
CA PHE A 215 43.46 18.46 15.06
C PHE A 215 44.59 18.12 16.03
N ASN A 216 45.80 18.69 15.86
CA ASN A 216 46.96 18.35 16.66
C ASN A 216 47.14 19.24 17.91
N SER A 217 46.65 20.48 17.87
CA SER A 217 46.93 21.48 18.91
C SER A 217 45.68 22.04 19.59
N ASN A 218 44.48 21.83 19.05
CA ASN A 218 43.26 22.34 19.66
C ASN A 218 42.58 21.29 20.54
N THR A 219 42.32 21.65 21.80
CA THR A 219 41.66 20.76 22.78
C THR A 219 40.23 20.39 22.40
N LEU A 220 39.53 21.18 21.57
CA LEU A 220 38.19 20.86 21.08
C LEU A 220 38.16 19.66 20.12
N PHE A 221 39.29 19.32 19.50
CA PHE A 221 39.40 18.20 18.55
C PHE A 221 40.26 17.04 19.07
N ASP A 222 40.59 17.04 20.37
CA ASP A 222 41.31 15.94 21.01
C ASP A 222 40.39 14.73 21.19
N TYR A 223 40.71 13.63 20.49
CA TYR A 223 39.94 12.40 20.55
C TYR A 223 40.07 11.63 21.87
N THR A 224 41.10 11.92 22.68
CA THR A 224 41.28 11.28 23.98
C THR A 224 40.21 11.71 24.98
N GLU A 225 39.67 12.92 24.83
CA GLU A 225 38.58 13.43 25.66
C GLU A 225 37.25 12.70 25.43
N LEU A 226 37.05 12.07 24.26
CA LEU A 226 35.82 11.32 23.96
C LEU A 226 35.62 10.09 24.87
N VAL A 227 36.70 9.57 25.45
CA VAL A 227 36.67 8.41 26.36
C VAL A 227 36.87 8.81 27.83
N ASN A 228 37.12 10.09 28.09
CA ASN A 228 37.31 10.62 29.43
C ASN A 228 35.96 10.82 30.13
N THR A 229 35.61 9.90 31.03
CA THR A 229 34.34 9.95 31.77
C THR A 229 34.23 11.10 32.76
N ASP A 230 35.36 11.69 33.15
CA ASP A 230 35.43 12.83 34.08
C ASP A 230 35.22 14.16 33.36
N ASN A 231 35.27 14.16 32.02
CA ASN A 231 34.96 15.35 31.23
C ASN A 231 33.45 15.67 31.34
N PRO A 232 33.06 16.91 31.71
CA PRO A 232 31.65 17.29 31.86
C PRO A 232 30.84 17.17 30.56
N LYS A 233 31.49 17.15 29.39
CA LYS A 233 30.83 16.94 28.08
C LYS A 233 30.57 15.46 27.78
N PHE A 234 31.25 14.53 28.42
CA PHE A 234 31.15 13.10 28.09
C PHE A 234 29.71 12.57 28.16
N TRP A 235 29.04 12.72 29.31
CA TRP A 235 27.70 12.19 29.51
C TRP A 235 26.63 12.86 28.65
N PRO A 236 26.55 14.21 28.55
CA PRO A 236 25.61 14.88 27.66
C PRO A 236 25.73 14.42 26.20
N PHE A 237 26.97 14.33 25.68
CA PHE A 237 27.20 13.96 24.28
C PHE A 237 27.03 12.46 24.02
N LEU A 238 27.31 11.58 24.98
CA LEU A 238 26.96 10.16 24.89
C LEU A 238 25.44 9.97 24.77
N PHE A 239 24.67 10.69 25.60
CA PHE A 239 23.21 10.63 25.56
C PHE A 239 22.63 11.27 24.29
N LEU A 240 23.26 12.33 23.78
CA LEU A 240 22.93 12.92 22.48
C LEU A 240 23.22 11.95 21.33
N PHE A 241 24.36 11.24 21.36
CA PHE A 241 24.68 10.20 20.38
C PHE A 241 23.63 9.08 20.38
N LEU A 242 23.18 8.64 21.56
CA LEU A 242 22.12 7.63 21.69
C LEU A 242 20.78 8.14 21.16
N PHE A 243 20.43 9.39 21.47
CA PHE A 243 19.24 10.05 20.93
C PHE A 243 19.24 10.05 19.40
N TYR A 244 20.35 10.45 18.79
CA TYR A 244 20.48 10.47 17.33
C TYR A 244 20.54 9.07 16.71
N SER A 245 21.17 8.09 17.37
CA SER A 245 21.38 6.75 16.79
C SER A 245 20.15 5.83 16.86
N ILE A 246 19.32 5.97 17.89
CA ILE A 246 18.17 5.09 18.10
C ILE A 246 17.05 5.49 17.13
N PRO A 247 16.46 4.53 16.37
CA PRO A 247 15.34 4.82 15.49
C PRO A 247 14.13 5.39 16.24
N GLY A 248 14.00 6.72 16.20
CA GLY A 248 12.90 7.51 16.73
C GLY A 248 11.53 7.13 16.16
N LEU A 249 11.45 6.55 14.95
CA LEU A 249 10.18 6.21 14.29
C LEU A 249 9.17 7.36 14.38
N ASN A 250 9.62 8.57 14.06
CA ASN A 250 8.78 9.77 14.08
C ASN A 250 7.68 9.68 13.00
N PRO A 251 6.64 10.53 13.07
CA PRO A 251 5.49 10.44 12.16
C PRO A 251 5.88 10.51 10.69
N THR A 252 6.80 11.40 10.35
CA THR A 252 7.27 11.55 8.97
C THR A 252 7.99 10.29 8.52
N MET A 253 8.91 9.76 9.31
CA MET A 253 9.68 8.55 8.97
C MET A 253 8.78 7.32 8.81
N VAL A 254 7.85 7.11 9.74
CA VAL A 254 6.87 6.02 9.67
C VAL A 254 6.01 6.15 8.41
N GLN A 255 5.58 7.37 8.05
CA GLN A 255 4.83 7.60 6.82
C GLN A 255 5.63 7.19 5.57
N ARG A 256 6.94 7.52 5.48
CA ARG A 256 7.79 7.10 4.34
C ARG A 256 7.94 5.58 4.28
N MET A 257 7.98 4.90 5.42
CA MET A 257 7.95 3.43 5.46
C MET A 257 6.61 2.87 4.95
N LEU A 258 5.49 3.48 5.32
CA LEU A 258 4.14 3.03 4.95
C LEU A 258 3.80 3.25 3.47
N MET A 259 4.47 4.22 2.82
CA MET A 259 4.37 4.46 1.38
C MET A 259 5.03 3.36 0.53
N ALA A 260 5.93 2.57 1.10
CA ALA A 260 6.61 1.51 0.36
C ALA A 260 5.67 0.36 -0.02
N LYS A 261 5.98 -0.33 -1.12
CA LYS A 261 5.24 -1.51 -1.57
C LYS A 261 5.49 -2.72 -0.66
N ASP A 262 6.74 -2.88 -0.20
CA ASP A 262 7.19 -3.99 0.62
C ASP A 262 8.42 -3.59 1.47
N SER A 263 8.76 -4.43 2.46
CA SER A 263 9.95 -4.24 3.31
C SER A 263 11.29 -4.25 2.58
N LYS A 264 11.40 -4.90 1.40
CA LYS A 264 12.64 -4.87 0.62
C LYS A 264 12.85 -3.48 0.02
N GLN A 265 11.78 -2.82 -0.42
CA GLN A 265 11.82 -1.45 -0.87
C GLN A 265 12.15 -0.51 0.28
N ILE A 266 11.56 -0.68 1.48
CA ILE A 266 11.95 0.09 2.68
C ILE A 266 13.45 -0.04 2.91
N LYS A 267 13.95 -1.28 3.06
CA LYS A 267 15.38 -1.55 3.28
C LYS A 267 16.26 -0.88 2.24
N SER A 268 15.94 -1.09 0.97
CA SER A 268 16.73 -0.56 -0.14
C SER A 268 16.73 0.96 -0.19
N SER A 269 15.60 1.59 0.12
CA SER A 269 15.44 3.05 0.02
C SER A 269 16.19 3.75 1.15
N PHE A 270 16.05 3.24 2.38
CA PHE A 270 16.76 3.73 3.56
C PHE A 270 18.28 3.52 3.47
N LEU A 271 18.74 2.36 2.97
CA LEU A 271 20.17 2.12 2.82
C LEU A 271 20.84 3.09 1.82
N ILE A 272 20.17 3.42 0.71
CA ILE A 272 20.71 4.44 -0.21
C ILE A 272 20.65 5.82 0.46
N ALA A 273 19.52 6.16 1.09
CA ALA A 273 19.37 7.45 1.76
C ALA A 273 20.44 7.65 2.83
N GLY A 274 20.78 6.60 3.60
CA GLY A 274 21.86 6.63 4.59
C GLY A 274 23.23 6.92 3.97
N VAL A 275 23.52 6.40 2.77
CA VAL A 275 24.76 6.74 2.05
C VAL A 275 24.76 8.20 1.60
N VAL A 276 23.64 8.69 1.07
CA VAL A 276 23.50 10.11 0.68
C VAL A 276 23.67 11.02 1.89
N SER A 277 23.00 10.71 3.00
CA SER A 277 23.12 11.44 4.26
C SER A 277 24.52 11.39 4.86
N LEU A 278 25.25 10.28 4.70
CA LEU A 278 26.65 10.20 5.13
C LEU A 278 27.53 11.18 4.36
N VAL A 279 27.39 11.25 3.03
CA VAL A 279 28.18 12.18 2.19
C VAL A 279 27.90 13.62 2.58
N LEU A 280 26.63 13.96 2.82
CA LEU A 280 26.24 15.31 3.23
C LEU A 280 26.69 15.63 4.66
N TYR A 281 26.61 14.68 5.58
CA TYR A 281 27.15 14.85 6.93
C TYR A 281 28.65 15.19 6.90
N ILE A 282 29.43 14.42 6.13
CA ILE A 282 30.87 14.67 5.95
C ILE A 282 31.11 16.06 5.36
N SER A 283 30.29 16.47 4.39
CA SER A 283 30.41 17.79 3.77
C SER A 283 30.12 18.92 4.77
N VAL A 284 29.08 18.78 5.59
CA VAL A 284 28.74 19.73 6.66
C VAL A 284 29.81 19.78 7.74
N ALA A 285 30.31 18.62 8.17
CA ALA A 285 31.41 18.55 9.13
C ALA A 285 32.67 19.23 8.59
N LEU A 286 33.00 19.03 7.31
CA LEU A 286 34.13 19.67 6.66
C LEU A 286 33.98 21.19 6.67
N ILE A 287 32.79 21.70 6.31
CA ILE A 287 32.49 23.14 6.35
C ILE A 287 32.76 23.71 7.74
N SER A 288 32.26 23.08 8.81
CA SER A 288 32.47 23.56 10.18
C SER A 288 33.91 23.51 10.63
N ILE A 289 34.63 22.42 10.33
CA ILE A 289 36.03 22.26 10.76
C ILE A 289 36.92 23.29 10.06
N VAL A 290 36.75 23.45 8.76
CA VAL A 290 37.49 24.45 7.96
C VAL A 290 37.21 25.85 8.49
N MET A 291 35.95 26.15 8.80
CA MET A 291 35.57 27.44 9.36
C MET A 291 36.18 27.71 10.73
N PHE A 292 36.16 26.71 11.61
CA PHE A 292 36.79 26.79 12.91
C PHE A 292 38.30 26.98 12.80
N SER A 293 38.95 26.27 11.88
CA SER A 293 40.39 26.44 11.62
C SER A 293 40.70 27.88 11.19
N HIS A 294 39.92 28.46 10.28
CA HIS A 294 40.18 29.80 9.78
C HIS A 294 39.96 30.89 10.85
N ASN A 295 38.88 30.80 11.63
CA ASN A 295 38.49 31.83 12.59
C ASN A 295 37.99 31.24 13.92
N PRO A 296 38.85 30.68 14.79
CA PRO A 296 38.43 29.93 15.99
C PRO A 296 37.71 30.76 17.07
N SER A 297 37.72 32.09 16.97
CA SER A 297 37.19 33.04 17.96
C SER A 297 36.02 33.90 17.45
N LEU A 298 35.30 33.48 16.40
CA LEU A 298 34.09 34.19 15.96
C LEU A 298 33.09 34.38 17.13
N PRO A 299 32.69 35.62 17.44
CA PRO A 299 31.67 35.88 18.46
C PRO A 299 30.31 35.49 17.89
N LEU A 300 29.88 34.26 18.17
CA LEU A 300 28.64 33.72 17.63
C LEU A 300 27.49 33.97 18.61
N GLU A 301 26.85 35.13 18.49
CA GLU A 301 25.50 35.31 19.01
C GLU A 301 24.50 34.61 18.07
N GLY A 302 23.85 33.54 18.54
CA GLY A 302 22.65 32.96 17.92
C GLY A 302 22.82 32.16 16.62
N ASP A 303 23.50 31.00 16.66
CA ASP A 303 23.53 29.95 15.61
C ASP A 303 23.81 30.40 14.15
N ASN A 304 24.30 31.63 13.94
CA ASN A 304 24.39 32.30 12.64
C ASN A 304 25.67 31.99 11.85
N ILE A 305 26.36 30.90 12.16
CA ILE A 305 27.58 30.46 11.44
C ILE A 305 27.30 30.32 9.95
N ILE A 306 26.10 29.84 9.60
CA ILE A 306 25.68 29.66 8.21
C ILE A 306 25.70 30.97 7.43
N MET A 307 25.19 32.06 7.99
CA MET A 307 25.14 33.34 7.28
C MET A 307 26.54 33.93 7.14
N HIS A 308 27.37 33.76 8.17
CA HIS A 308 28.78 34.15 8.09
C HIS A 308 29.54 33.40 6.99
N ILE A 309 29.31 32.08 6.86
CA ILE A 309 29.86 31.26 5.78
C ILE A 309 29.44 31.80 4.41
N ILE A 310 28.14 32.08 4.24
CA ILE A 310 27.59 32.53 2.96
C ILE A 310 28.17 33.89 2.57
N ASP A 311 28.33 34.80 3.53
CA ASP A 311 28.77 36.15 3.25
C ASP A 311 30.27 36.26 2.97
N ASN A 312 31.09 35.52 3.72
CA ASN A 312 32.53 35.73 3.76
C ASN A 312 33.33 34.65 3.02
N GLU A 313 32.81 33.43 2.94
CA GLU A 313 33.56 32.30 2.36
C GLU A 313 33.09 31.91 0.95
N LEU A 314 31.86 32.24 0.57
CA LEU A 314 31.31 31.89 -0.75
C LEU A 314 31.43 33.04 -1.77
N PRO A 315 31.79 32.75 -3.03
CA PRO A 315 31.82 33.76 -4.09
C PRO A 315 30.42 34.30 -4.39
N THR A 316 30.33 35.54 -4.86
CA THR A 316 29.06 36.28 -5.03
C THR A 316 27.97 35.50 -5.79
N TRP A 317 28.32 34.82 -6.88
CA TRP A 317 27.36 34.05 -7.69
C TRP A 317 26.82 32.78 -7.01
N LEU A 318 27.50 32.29 -5.97
CA LEU A 318 27.12 31.07 -5.24
C LEU A 318 26.27 31.37 -3.99
N LYS A 319 26.21 32.64 -3.56
CA LYS A 319 25.44 33.07 -2.38
C LYS A 319 23.93 32.81 -2.53
N SER A 320 23.36 33.19 -3.66
CA SER A 320 21.92 32.97 -3.96
C SER A 320 21.59 31.48 -4.10
N VAL A 321 22.54 30.67 -4.60
CA VAL A 321 22.41 29.20 -4.67
C VAL A 321 22.47 28.55 -3.28
N ALA A 322 23.28 29.09 -2.36
CA ALA A 322 23.31 28.66 -0.97
C ALA A 322 21.97 28.90 -0.26
N ILE A 323 21.37 30.07 -0.48
CA ILE A 323 20.03 30.39 0.01
C ILE A 323 18.99 29.42 -0.54
N ILE A 324 18.99 29.16 -1.86
CA ILE A 324 18.10 28.18 -2.48
C ILE A 324 18.27 26.79 -1.87
N SER A 325 19.51 26.38 -1.60
CA SER A 325 19.82 25.08 -1.00
C SER A 325 19.27 24.97 0.43
N ILE A 326 19.42 26.02 1.24
CA ILE A 326 18.84 26.09 2.60
C ILE A 326 17.32 26.08 2.53
N MET A 327 16.71 26.91 1.68
CA MET A 327 15.26 26.93 1.48
C MET A 327 14.73 25.56 1.06
N ALA A 328 15.42 24.86 0.14
CA ALA A 328 15.05 23.52 -0.30
C ALA A 328 15.04 22.50 0.85
N MET A 329 16.07 22.53 1.72
CA MET A 329 16.14 21.66 2.90
C MET A 329 15.01 21.96 3.90
N VAL A 330 14.75 23.25 4.14
CA VAL A 330 13.71 23.70 5.08
C VAL A 330 12.32 23.32 4.59
N MET A 331 12.02 23.62 3.33
CA MET A 331 10.74 23.36 2.68
C MET A 331 10.39 21.86 2.66
N SER A 332 11.31 21.01 2.19
CA SER A 332 11.10 19.54 2.16
C SER A 332 10.70 18.99 3.53
N THR A 333 11.38 19.46 4.57
CA THR A 333 11.14 19.00 5.94
C THR A 333 9.82 19.55 6.47
N ALA A 334 9.53 20.84 6.27
CA ALA A 334 8.28 21.46 6.70
C ALA A 334 7.06 20.77 6.06
N ASP A 335 7.12 20.49 4.76
CA ASP A 335 6.08 19.79 4.00
C ASP A 335 5.77 18.42 4.58
N SER A 336 6.84 17.72 4.94
CA SER A 336 6.78 16.40 5.54
C SER A 336 6.04 16.41 6.87
N TRP A 337 6.37 17.35 7.76
CA TRP A 337 5.74 17.49 9.09
C TRP A 337 4.30 17.99 9.01
N ILE A 338 4.00 18.94 8.13
CA ILE A 338 2.63 19.42 7.88
C ILE A 338 1.75 18.28 7.37
N ASN A 339 2.24 17.51 6.39
CA ASN A 339 1.45 16.41 5.84
C ASN A 339 1.17 15.32 6.90
N ALA A 340 2.20 14.86 7.61
CA ALA A 340 2.06 13.82 8.62
C ALA A 340 1.13 14.23 9.77
N SER A 341 1.28 15.46 10.28
CA SER A 341 0.44 15.98 11.37
C SER A 341 -1.01 16.22 10.95
N SER A 342 -1.26 16.64 9.71
CA SER A 342 -2.61 16.80 9.17
C SER A 342 -3.35 15.47 9.09
N VAL A 343 -2.64 14.40 8.70
CA VAL A 343 -3.18 13.04 8.74
C VAL A 343 -3.45 12.59 10.18
N LEU A 344 -2.51 12.81 11.10
CA LEU A 344 -2.68 12.46 12.52
C LEU A 344 -3.91 13.14 13.13
N PHE A 345 -4.11 14.43 12.85
CA PHE A 345 -5.25 15.15 13.40
C PHE A 345 -6.57 14.66 12.79
N ALA A 346 -6.67 14.64 11.46
CA ALA A 346 -7.91 14.30 10.77
C ALA A 346 -8.30 12.81 10.93
N HIS A 347 -7.33 11.90 10.87
CA HIS A 347 -7.56 10.47 10.84
C HIS A 347 -7.50 9.79 12.23
N ASP A 348 -6.72 10.33 13.16
CA ASP A 348 -6.54 9.71 14.48
C ASP A 348 -7.21 10.48 15.62
N ILE A 349 -7.11 11.82 15.65
CA ILE A 349 -7.64 12.64 16.75
C ILE A 349 -9.14 12.91 16.59
N CYS A 350 -9.59 13.39 15.42
CA CYS A 350 -10.99 13.73 15.20
C CYS A 350 -11.95 12.56 15.46
N PRO A 351 -11.72 11.34 14.93
CA PRO A 351 -12.60 10.20 15.20
C PRO A 351 -12.55 9.75 16.67
N ALA A 352 -11.37 9.82 17.31
CA ALA A 352 -11.23 9.46 18.73
C ALA A 352 -12.00 10.42 19.66
N LEU A 353 -12.16 11.68 19.25
CA LEU A 353 -12.97 12.69 19.93
C LEU A 353 -14.46 12.69 19.49
N LYS A 354 -14.87 11.73 18.65
CA LYS A 354 -16.23 11.61 18.07
C LYS A 354 -16.67 12.84 17.29
N ILE A 355 -15.73 13.48 16.60
CA ILE A 355 -15.98 14.61 15.70
C ILE A 355 -16.32 14.06 14.31
N ASP A 356 -17.44 13.34 14.19
CA ASP A 356 -17.75 12.46 13.04
C ASP A 356 -18.40 13.18 11.84
N LYS A 357 -18.59 14.50 11.90
CA LYS A 357 -19.39 15.27 10.90
C LYS A 357 -18.59 15.86 9.74
N PHE A 358 -17.27 15.73 9.72
CA PHE A 358 -16.43 16.42 8.74
C PHE A 358 -15.67 15.47 7.83
N ASP A 359 -15.55 15.88 6.57
CA ASP A 359 -14.71 15.23 5.56
C ASP A 359 -13.24 15.28 6.00
N GLU A 360 -12.64 14.10 6.26
CA GLU A 360 -11.25 13.98 6.74
C GLU A 360 -10.25 14.75 5.86
N LEU A 361 -10.46 14.77 4.54
CA LEU A 361 -9.56 15.47 3.62
C LEU A 361 -9.66 16.99 3.80
N LYS A 362 -10.87 17.52 3.97
CA LYS A 362 -11.07 18.96 4.24
C LYS A 362 -10.48 19.35 5.59
N VAL A 363 -10.70 18.53 6.62
CA VAL A 363 -10.13 18.76 7.97
C VAL A 363 -8.61 18.77 7.91
N SER A 364 -8.00 17.81 7.21
CA SER A 364 -6.55 17.75 7.02
C SER A 364 -5.99 19.05 6.41
N ARG A 365 -6.62 19.57 5.35
CA ARG A 365 -6.16 20.81 4.69
C ARG A 365 -6.31 22.05 5.57
N ILE A 366 -7.38 22.14 6.36
CA ILE A 366 -7.58 23.24 7.32
C ILE A 366 -6.55 23.14 8.45
N PHE A 367 -6.31 21.93 8.96
CA PHE A 367 -5.35 21.72 10.04
C PHE A 367 -3.91 22.06 9.66
N ALA A 368 -3.53 21.86 8.38
CA ALA A 368 -2.23 22.30 7.86
C ALA A 368 -1.96 23.81 8.07
N ILE A 369 -3.00 24.64 8.02
CA ILE A 369 -2.91 26.08 8.31
C ILE A 369 -2.77 26.31 9.81
N SER A 370 -3.60 25.65 10.62
CA SER A 370 -3.60 25.79 12.07
C SER A 370 -2.28 25.38 12.72
N ILE A 371 -1.67 24.26 12.28
CA ILE A 371 -0.39 23.80 12.82
C ILE A 371 0.74 24.78 12.50
N SER A 372 0.70 25.40 11.32
CA SER A 372 1.69 26.38 10.88
C SER A 372 1.58 27.70 11.65
N ALA A 373 0.36 28.09 12.04
CA ALA A 373 0.16 29.22 12.95
C ALA A 373 0.71 28.91 14.36
N ALA A 374 0.46 27.70 14.88
CA ALA A 374 1.00 27.28 16.17
C ALA A 374 2.55 27.23 16.17
N SER A 375 3.17 26.79 15.07
CA SER A 375 4.63 26.75 14.97
C SER A 375 5.26 28.14 14.95
N VAL A 376 4.58 29.18 14.44
CA VAL A 376 5.08 30.56 14.50
C VAL A 376 5.17 31.06 15.94
N VAL A 377 4.17 30.78 16.77
CA VAL A 377 4.19 31.18 18.20
C VAL A 377 5.37 30.53 18.92
N ILE A 378 5.58 29.24 18.68
CA ILE A 378 6.72 28.51 19.25
C ILE A 378 8.05 29.05 18.69
N ALA A 379 8.13 29.31 17.39
CA ALA A 379 9.33 29.88 16.74
C ALA A 379 9.71 31.26 17.31
N LEU A 380 8.75 32.07 17.75
CA LEU A 380 9.03 33.36 18.38
C LEU A 380 9.39 33.24 19.87
N SER A 381 9.22 32.07 20.49
CA SER A 381 9.41 31.86 21.92
C SER A 381 10.78 31.27 22.30
N PHE A 382 11.56 30.81 21.32
CA PHE A 382 12.84 30.13 21.54
C PHE A 382 13.95 30.76 20.70
N ASN A 383 15.17 30.83 21.26
CA ASN A 383 16.34 31.39 20.57
C ASN A 383 17.40 30.34 20.20
N ASN A 384 17.32 29.12 20.75
CA ASN A 384 18.28 28.04 20.52
C ASN A 384 17.62 26.87 19.79
N LEU A 385 18.15 26.51 18.61
CA LEU A 385 17.58 25.48 17.74
C LEU A 385 17.67 24.07 18.37
N LEU A 386 18.80 23.76 19.00
CA LEU A 386 19.03 22.46 19.64
C LEU A 386 18.12 22.25 20.84
N GLU A 387 17.93 23.29 21.66
CA GLU A 387 17.01 23.23 22.81
C GLU A 387 15.56 22.98 22.36
N LEU A 388 15.11 23.70 21.34
CA LEU A 388 13.77 23.51 20.77
C LEU A 388 13.61 22.09 20.19
N MET A 389 14.65 21.56 19.55
CA MET A 389 14.64 20.18 19.05
C MET A 389 14.49 19.17 20.19
N MET A 390 15.31 19.29 21.24
CA MET A 390 15.23 18.41 22.41
C MET A 390 13.87 18.51 23.10
N LEU A 391 13.35 19.73 23.27
CA LEU A 391 12.01 19.97 23.82
C LEU A 391 10.92 19.27 23.02
N SER A 392 10.97 19.34 21.68
CA SER A 392 9.97 18.71 20.81
C SER A 392 9.98 17.17 20.92
N ALA A 393 11.14 16.57 21.17
CA ALA A 393 11.30 15.12 21.29
C ALA A 393 11.08 14.57 22.71
N THR A 394 11.14 15.45 23.72
CA THR A 394 11.11 15.16 25.16
C THR A 394 10.00 14.18 25.55
N PHE A 395 8.78 14.35 25.04
CA PHE A 395 7.67 13.44 25.32
C PHE A 395 7.48 12.38 24.25
N TYR A 396 7.83 12.64 23.00
CA TYR A 396 7.53 11.73 21.90
C TYR A 396 8.29 10.41 22.00
N MET A 397 9.62 10.44 22.21
CA MET A 397 10.39 9.20 22.22
C MET A 397 9.99 8.26 23.37
N PRO A 398 9.84 8.74 24.61
CA PRO A 398 9.37 7.89 25.71
C PRO A 398 7.94 7.39 25.52
N ILE A 399 7.02 8.20 24.97
CA ILE A 399 5.60 7.83 24.88
C ILE A 399 5.31 6.96 23.66
N VAL A 400 5.93 7.23 22.52
CA VAL A 400 5.59 6.58 21.23
C VAL A 400 6.70 5.65 20.77
N THR A 401 7.94 6.14 20.71
CA THR A 401 9.06 5.36 20.15
C THR A 401 9.38 4.13 20.99
N ALA A 402 9.52 4.28 22.31
CA ALA A 402 9.89 3.20 23.21
C ALA A 402 8.92 1.99 23.12
N PRO A 403 7.60 2.15 23.31
CA PRO A 403 6.67 1.03 23.20
C PRO A 403 6.58 0.48 21.77
N LEU A 404 6.68 1.33 20.74
CA LEU A 404 6.65 0.87 19.36
C LEU A 404 7.87 0.00 19.02
N LEU A 405 9.08 0.39 19.42
CA LEU A 405 10.27 -0.42 19.22
C LEU A 405 10.15 -1.76 19.93
N VAL A 406 9.80 -1.76 21.22
CA VAL A 406 9.57 -2.99 22.00
C VAL A 406 8.58 -3.92 21.29
N ALA A 407 7.48 -3.36 20.77
CA ALA A 407 6.47 -4.11 20.02
C ALA A 407 7.00 -4.67 18.68
N LEU A 408 7.77 -3.88 17.92
CA LEU A 408 8.40 -4.32 16.67
C LEU A 408 9.43 -5.44 16.91
N PHE A 409 10.05 -5.48 18.09
CA PHE A 409 10.95 -6.57 18.50
C PHE A 409 10.24 -7.83 19.03
N GLY A 410 8.89 -7.85 19.01
CA GLY A 410 8.08 -9.04 19.27
C GLY A 410 7.51 -9.12 20.69
N PHE A 411 7.73 -8.10 21.52
CA PHE A 411 7.13 -8.03 22.83
C PHE A 411 5.75 -7.34 22.74
N ARG A 412 4.68 -8.13 22.84
CA ARG A 412 3.30 -7.64 22.86
C ARG A 412 2.78 -7.65 24.31
N THR A 413 2.07 -6.59 24.69
CA THR A 413 1.48 -6.40 26.03
C THR A 413 0.17 -5.62 25.93
N SER A 414 -0.59 -5.52 27.00
CA SER A 414 -1.88 -4.83 27.02
C SER A 414 -1.73 -3.30 26.94
N GLY A 415 -2.74 -2.63 26.38
CA GLY A 415 -2.77 -1.17 26.36
C GLY A 415 -2.75 -0.53 27.74
N LYS A 416 -3.23 -1.22 28.79
CA LYS A 416 -3.17 -0.74 30.18
C LYS A 416 -1.72 -0.63 30.67
N VAL A 417 -0.91 -1.66 30.44
CA VAL A 417 0.52 -1.67 30.78
C VAL A 417 1.25 -0.53 30.08
N VAL A 418 1.01 -0.35 28.78
CA VAL A 418 1.65 0.72 28.00
C VAL A 418 1.27 2.10 28.53
N MET A 419 0.00 2.34 28.89
CA MET A 419 -0.42 3.62 29.47
C MET A 419 0.24 3.90 30.83
N ILE A 420 0.42 2.87 31.69
CA ILE A 420 1.16 3.03 32.95
C ILE A 420 2.60 3.44 32.66
N ALA A 421 3.27 2.75 31.73
CA ALA A 421 4.64 3.06 31.34
C ALA A 421 4.78 4.47 30.73
N MET A 422 3.82 4.90 29.90
CA MET A 422 3.75 6.28 29.38
C MET A 422 3.62 7.31 30.52
N GLY A 423 2.78 7.04 31.51
CA GLY A 423 2.60 7.92 32.66
C GLY A 423 3.87 8.05 33.51
N VAL A 424 4.53 6.92 33.80
CA VAL A 424 5.81 6.91 34.52
C VAL A 424 6.87 7.68 33.74
N ALA A 425 7.02 7.40 32.45
CA ALA A 425 8.00 8.06 31.60
C ALA A 425 7.79 9.58 31.52
N ALA A 426 6.54 10.04 31.34
CA ALA A 426 6.21 11.46 31.35
C ALA A 426 6.54 12.13 32.69
N GLY A 427 6.22 11.47 33.81
CA GLY A 427 6.58 11.95 35.15
C GLY A 427 8.09 12.04 35.36
N THR A 428 8.84 11.01 34.95
CA THR A 428 10.30 10.99 35.02
C THR A 428 10.91 12.11 34.20
N VAL A 429 10.42 12.35 32.98
CA VAL A 429 10.90 13.42 32.10
C VAL A 429 10.70 14.80 32.74
N ILE A 430 9.50 15.08 33.28
CA ILE A 430 9.20 16.35 33.95
C ILE A 430 10.12 16.54 35.17
N PHE A 431 10.26 15.51 36.00
CA PHE A 431 11.11 15.56 37.18
C PHE A 431 12.58 15.77 36.80
N TRP A 432 13.08 15.03 35.81
CA TRP A 432 14.46 15.14 35.35
C TRP A 432 14.77 16.53 34.84
N LYS A 433 13.90 17.07 33.97
CA LYS A 433 14.07 18.40 33.40
C LYS A 433 14.05 19.50 34.47
N TRP A 434 13.20 19.36 35.48
CA TRP A 434 13.05 20.37 36.53
C TRP A 434 14.16 20.31 37.60
N GLN A 435 14.64 19.12 37.98
CA GLN A 435 15.51 18.94 39.15
C GLN A 435 16.93 18.46 38.82
N LEU A 436 17.11 17.68 37.75
CA LEU A 436 18.37 16.94 37.51
C LEU A 436 19.14 17.40 36.28
N GLN A 437 18.47 17.94 35.26
CA GLN A 437 19.13 18.35 34.00
C GLN A 437 20.16 19.46 34.23
N ALA A 438 19.87 20.43 35.10
CA ALA A 438 20.82 21.49 35.44
C ALA A 438 22.07 20.98 36.19
N ILE A 439 21.95 19.86 36.91
CA ILE A 439 23.02 19.26 37.71
C ILE A 439 23.87 18.31 36.84
N THR A 440 23.20 17.49 36.04
CA THR A 440 23.83 16.40 35.27
C THR A 440 24.27 16.83 33.87
N GLY A 441 23.71 17.91 33.33
CA GLY A 441 23.87 18.32 31.93
C GLY A 441 23.21 17.39 30.91
N VAL A 442 22.63 16.26 31.35
CA VAL A 442 22.02 15.25 30.49
C VAL A 442 20.56 15.57 30.24
N ASP A 443 20.14 15.54 28.98
CA ASP A 443 18.74 15.78 28.61
C ASP A 443 17.82 14.61 29.03
N SER A 444 16.59 14.97 29.38
CA SER A 444 15.54 14.05 29.84
C SER A 444 15.07 12.99 28.83
N VAL A 445 15.26 13.16 27.52
CA VAL A 445 14.61 12.30 26.50
C VAL A 445 14.99 10.82 26.65
N MET A 446 16.29 10.50 26.67
CA MET A 446 16.75 9.10 26.78
C MET A 446 16.49 8.50 28.16
N ILE A 447 16.53 9.32 29.21
CA ILE A 447 16.15 8.89 30.55
C ILE A 447 14.67 8.49 30.58
N GLY A 448 13.80 9.27 29.92
CA GLY A 448 12.40 8.91 29.74
C GLY A 448 12.20 7.60 28.98
N VAL A 449 12.98 7.34 27.92
CA VAL A 449 12.92 6.07 27.17
C VAL A 449 13.29 4.89 28.07
N ILE A 450 14.37 5.01 28.85
CA ILE A 450 14.80 3.98 29.80
C ILE A 450 13.71 3.75 30.85
N ALA A 451 13.17 4.82 31.43
CA ALA A 451 12.09 4.75 32.42
C ALA A 451 10.83 4.07 31.85
N HIS A 452 10.47 4.36 30.59
CA HIS A 452 9.36 3.68 29.91
C HIS A 452 9.61 2.18 29.83
N ILE A 453 10.78 1.76 29.33
CA ILE A 453 11.10 0.34 29.12
C ILE A 453 11.05 -0.40 30.46
N ILE A 454 11.67 0.15 31.51
CA ILE A 454 11.65 -0.44 32.86
C ILE A 454 10.21 -0.55 33.39
N ALA A 455 9.44 0.53 33.32
CA ALA A 455 8.06 0.56 33.80
C ALA A 455 7.15 -0.40 33.04
N LEU A 456 7.35 -0.54 31.72
CA LEU A 456 6.59 -1.45 30.86
C LEU A 456 6.82 -2.90 31.26
N PHE A 457 8.07 -3.33 31.44
CA PHE A 457 8.37 -4.68 31.89
C PHE A 457 7.89 -4.91 33.34
N ALA A 458 8.13 -3.96 34.24
CA ALA A 458 7.69 -4.07 35.63
C ALA A 458 6.16 -4.21 35.73
N ALA A 459 5.40 -3.33 35.06
CA ALA A 459 3.94 -3.38 35.08
C ALA A 459 3.39 -4.64 34.38
N HIS A 460 4.02 -5.11 33.29
CA HIS A 460 3.62 -6.35 32.62
C HIS A 460 3.70 -7.56 33.56
N TYR A 461 4.84 -7.75 34.23
CA TYR A 461 5.03 -8.90 35.12
C TYR A 461 4.25 -8.77 36.43
N LEU A 462 4.09 -7.56 36.98
CA LEU A 462 3.31 -7.34 38.21
C LEU A 462 1.81 -7.54 38.00
N LEU A 463 1.28 -7.21 36.82
CA LEU A 463 -0.14 -7.38 36.50
C LEU A 463 -0.47 -8.79 35.99
N GLY A 464 0.53 -9.66 35.83
CA GLY A 464 0.35 -11.03 35.33
C GLY A 464 -0.24 -11.10 33.93
N GLU A 465 0.08 -10.14 33.07
CA GLU A 465 -0.47 -10.06 31.71
C GLU A 465 0.09 -11.18 30.82
N ASP A 466 -0.78 -11.88 30.09
CA ASP A 466 -0.38 -12.92 29.15
C ASP A 466 0.37 -12.31 27.95
N GLY A 467 1.59 -12.79 27.69
CA GLY A 467 2.43 -12.28 26.60
C GLY A 467 3.91 -12.28 26.97
N GLY A 468 4.76 -11.76 26.07
CA GLY A 468 6.19 -11.57 26.36
C GLY A 468 7.18 -12.11 25.32
N GLY A 469 6.70 -12.82 24.30
CA GLY A 469 7.54 -13.24 23.18
C GLY A 469 6.79 -14.07 22.15
N THR A 470 6.23 -13.42 21.14
CA THR A 470 5.78 -14.09 19.92
C THR A 470 6.58 -13.55 18.74
N SER A 471 7.04 -14.43 17.86
CA SER A 471 7.57 -13.99 16.56
C SER A 471 6.50 -13.17 15.83
N PRO A 472 6.88 -12.14 15.05
CA PRO A 472 5.90 -11.35 14.32
C PRO A 472 5.12 -12.25 13.36
N GLY A 473 3.83 -12.48 13.64
CA GLY A 473 2.94 -13.23 12.75
C GLY A 473 1.94 -14.22 13.38
N THR A 474 1.96 -14.48 14.69
CA THR A 474 0.96 -15.40 15.29
C THR A 474 -0.13 -14.65 16.05
N SER A 475 -1.32 -14.56 15.44
CA SER A 475 -2.57 -14.48 16.20
C SER A 475 -2.71 -15.75 17.06
N PRO A 476 -3.33 -15.69 18.25
CA PRO A 476 -3.58 -16.86 19.07
C PRO A 476 -4.70 -17.69 18.41
N GLY A 477 -4.33 -18.61 17.53
CA GLY A 477 -5.28 -19.51 16.89
C GLY A 477 -4.77 -20.14 15.60
N ALA A 478 -3.95 -21.18 15.74
CA ALA A 478 -3.84 -22.35 14.84
C ALA A 478 -2.47 -23.01 15.05
N GLY A 479 -2.48 -24.22 15.61
CA GLY A 479 -1.28 -25.04 15.66
C GLY A 479 -0.83 -25.44 14.26
N SER A 480 0.46 -25.26 13.95
CA SER A 480 1.21 -26.23 13.15
C SER A 480 2.70 -25.90 13.11
N SER A 481 3.46 -26.98 13.33
CA SER A 481 4.89 -27.22 13.15
C SER A 481 5.78 -26.13 12.55
N PHE A 482 6.81 -25.73 13.30
CA PHE A 482 8.09 -25.31 12.72
C PHE A 482 9.27 -25.92 13.48
N GLY A 483 9.54 -27.19 13.18
CA GLY A 483 10.86 -27.78 13.31
C GLY A 483 11.71 -27.46 12.08
N LYS A 484 12.99 -27.16 12.30
CA LYS A 484 14.09 -27.02 11.32
C LYS A 484 14.20 -25.70 10.55
N ARG A 485 14.92 -24.75 11.15
CA ARG A 485 15.86 -23.87 10.43
C ARG A 485 17.00 -23.41 11.35
N LYS A 486 17.95 -24.32 11.59
CA LYS A 486 19.30 -24.03 12.05
C LYS A 486 20.27 -24.74 11.09
N ASN A 487 21.32 -24.03 10.68
CA ASN A 487 22.36 -24.31 9.67
C ASN A 487 22.18 -23.54 8.34
N THR A 488 23.15 -22.81 7.78
CA THR A 488 24.62 -22.81 8.04
C THR A 488 25.26 -21.55 7.41
N ARG A 489 25.85 -20.65 8.22
CA ARG A 489 26.80 -19.62 7.73
C ARG A 489 28.10 -20.23 7.17
N ARG A 490 28.43 -21.43 7.64
CA ARG A 490 29.64 -22.19 7.29
C ARG A 490 29.62 -22.74 5.86
N GLU A 491 28.49 -23.27 5.40
CA GLU A 491 28.32 -23.74 4.02
C GLU A 491 28.44 -22.60 2.99
N ARG A 492 27.98 -21.39 3.34
CA ARG A 492 28.19 -20.21 2.49
C ARG A 492 29.66 -19.82 2.39
N ALA A 493 30.40 -19.91 3.49
CA ALA A 493 31.83 -19.61 3.50
C ALA A 493 32.63 -20.65 2.70
N GLU A 494 32.31 -21.94 2.85
CA GLU A 494 32.96 -23.03 2.11
C GLU A 494 32.70 -22.94 0.60
N LYS A 495 31.47 -22.58 0.20
CA LYS A 495 31.13 -22.38 -1.22
C LYS A 495 31.87 -21.19 -1.85
N ILE A 496 32.00 -20.08 -1.13
CA ILE A 496 32.77 -18.90 -1.58
C ILE A 496 34.26 -19.25 -1.72
N LEU A 497 34.82 -20.02 -0.78
CA LEU A 497 36.22 -20.45 -0.82
C LEU A 497 36.52 -21.35 -2.03
N GLN A 498 35.55 -22.20 -2.41
CA GLN A 498 35.67 -23.12 -3.54
C GLN A 498 35.57 -22.38 -4.88
N GLU A 499 34.65 -21.42 -5.01
CA GLU A 499 34.55 -20.54 -6.19
C GLU A 499 35.80 -19.66 -6.40
N MET A 500 36.53 -19.32 -5.34
CA MET A 500 37.80 -18.57 -5.44
C MET A 500 38.97 -19.42 -5.95
N LYS A 501 38.95 -20.74 -5.78
CA LYS A 501 40.03 -21.64 -6.24
C LYS A 501 39.98 -21.93 -7.75
N ASP A 502 38.81 -21.83 -8.37
CA ASP A 502 38.60 -22.14 -9.81
C ASP A 502 38.62 -20.90 -10.72
N LEU A 503 39.13 -19.77 -10.23
CA LEU A 503 39.00 -18.46 -10.89
C LEU A 503 40.03 -18.28 -12.03
N ASN A 504 39.68 -18.76 -13.23
CA ASN A 504 40.45 -18.47 -14.44
C ASN A 504 40.18 -17.03 -14.94
N ILE A 505 41.12 -16.12 -14.68
CA ILE A 505 41.04 -14.67 -14.99
C ILE A 505 40.80 -14.43 -16.50
N LEU A 506 41.45 -15.21 -17.37
CA LEU A 506 41.29 -15.09 -18.83
C LEU A 506 39.85 -15.38 -19.25
N SER A 507 39.27 -16.45 -18.69
CA SER A 507 37.87 -16.83 -18.92
C SER A 507 36.89 -15.77 -18.37
N TYR A 508 37.18 -15.20 -17.21
CA TYR A 508 36.39 -14.12 -16.62
C TYR A 508 36.37 -12.85 -17.50
N CYS A 509 37.53 -12.43 -18.00
CA CYS A 509 37.64 -11.24 -18.85
C CYS A 509 36.99 -11.44 -20.23
N ASN A 510 37.16 -12.60 -20.86
CA ASN A 510 36.57 -12.87 -22.18
C ASN A 510 35.04 -12.99 -22.12
N LYS A 511 34.47 -13.48 -21.01
CA LYS A 511 33.01 -13.63 -20.83
C LYS A 511 32.27 -12.29 -20.64
N ARG A 512 32.98 -11.18 -20.45
CA ARG A 512 32.42 -9.84 -20.17
C ARG A 512 32.87 -8.78 -21.17
N LEU A 513 33.30 -9.19 -22.36
CA LEU A 513 33.66 -8.27 -23.43
C LEU A 513 32.42 -7.53 -23.96
N PRO A 514 32.55 -6.24 -24.37
CA PRO A 514 31.47 -5.53 -25.04
C PRO A 514 31.01 -6.23 -26.33
N GLU A 515 29.69 -6.43 -26.45
CA GLU A 515 29.06 -7.03 -27.65
C GLU A 515 29.00 -6.04 -28.82
N SER A 516 28.83 -4.74 -28.54
CA SER A 516 28.73 -3.69 -29.56
C SER A 516 30.09 -3.18 -30.01
N ARG A 517 30.28 -3.05 -31.34
CA ARG A 517 31.45 -2.40 -31.95
C ARG A 517 31.60 -0.94 -31.51
N MET A 518 30.49 -0.23 -31.26
CA MET A 518 30.51 1.18 -30.88
C MET A 518 31.21 1.43 -29.53
N THR A 519 31.15 0.47 -28.61
CA THR A 519 31.77 0.59 -27.28
C THR A 519 33.30 0.73 -27.36
N TYR A 520 33.94 0.04 -28.30
CA TYR A 520 35.39 0.15 -28.52
C TYR A 520 35.77 1.50 -29.16
N ILE A 521 34.89 2.07 -29.98
CA ILE A 521 35.07 3.40 -30.57
C ILE A 521 34.94 4.48 -29.49
N TYR A 522 33.93 4.40 -28.62
CA TYR A 522 33.80 5.33 -27.49
C TYR A 522 34.98 5.28 -26.53
N PHE A 523 35.49 4.07 -26.23
CA PHE A 523 36.74 3.92 -25.48
C PHE A 523 37.90 4.64 -26.17
N SER A 524 38.05 4.48 -27.48
CA SER A 524 39.15 5.09 -28.23
C SER A 524 39.06 6.62 -28.21
N ILE A 525 37.85 7.18 -28.38
CA ILE A 525 37.61 8.63 -28.27
C ILE A 525 37.93 9.14 -26.86
N ALA A 526 37.48 8.42 -25.82
CA ALA A 526 37.81 8.79 -24.44
C ALA A 526 39.32 8.76 -24.20
N ALA A 527 40.03 7.72 -24.66
CA ALA A 527 41.49 7.63 -24.54
C ALA A 527 42.21 8.78 -25.29
N PHE A 528 41.68 9.25 -26.42
CA PHE A 528 42.20 10.43 -27.11
C PHE A 528 42.10 11.71 -26.28
N LEU A 529 41.06 11.87 -25.45
CA LEU A 529 40.91 13.05 -24.57
C LEU A 529 42.04 13.15 -23.54
N THR A 530 42.67 12.04 -23.15
CA THR A 530 43.85 12.03 -22.27
C THR A 530 45.02 12.87 -22.84
N ILE A 531 45.12 13.00 -24.16
CA ILE A 531 46.18 13.77 -24.82
C ILE A 531 46.00 15.28 -24.59
N ILE A 532 44.76 15.76 -24.42
CA ILE A 532 44.44 17.18 -24.21
C ILE A 532 44.97 17.66 -22.85
N SER A 533 45.06 16.77 -21.85
CA SER A 533 45.60 17.08 -20.51
C SER A 533 47.04 17.60 -20.53
N ILE A 534 47.77 17.44 -21.63
CA ILE A 534 49.18 17.85 -21.73
C ILE A 534 49.34 19.34 -21.98
N PHE A 535 48.36 19.97 -22.63
CA PHE A 535 48.32 21.43 -22.75
C PHE A 535 48.14 22.13 -21.40
N SER A 536 47.88 21.36 -20.34
CA SER A 536 47.76 21.84 -18.98
C SER A 536 49.04 21.74 -18.16
N ILE A 537 50.13 21.19 -18.73
CA ILE A 537 51.41 21.05 -18.05
C ILE A 537 52.21 22.34 -18.25
N GLU A 538 52.82 22.85 -17.18
CA GLU A 538 53.70 24.02 -17.24
C GLU A 538 54.86 23.80 -18.23
N LYS A 539 55.19 24.82 -19.02
CA LYS A 539 56.14 24.72 -20.13
C LYS A 539 57.54 24.28 -19.67
N ASP A 540 57.96 24.70 -18.49
CA ASP A 540 59.27 24.35 -17.92
C ASP A 540 59.33 22.88 -17.48
N LEU A 541 58.26 22.39 -16.84
CA LEU A 541 58.14 20.99 -16.43
C LEU A 541 58.00 20.06 -17.65
N TYR A 542 57.27 20.51 -18.67
CA TYR A 542 57.17 19.82 -19.95
C TYR A 542 58.55 19.65 -20.60
N ASN A 543 59.35 20.74 -20.67
CA ASN A 543 60.68 20.71 -21.26
C ASN A 543 61.63 19.77 -20.50
N MET A 544 61.58 19.76 -19.15
CA MET A 544 62.39 18.87 -18.31
C MET A 544 62.07 17.38 -18.48
N HIS A 545 60.80 17.03 -18.68
CA HIS A 545 60.36 15.63 -18.79
C HIS A 545 59.81 15.27 -20.18
N THR A 546 60.28 15.96 -21.22
CA THR A 546 59.77 15.82 -22.60
C THR A 546 59.74 14.36 -23.07
N ALA A 547 60.80 13.59 -22.80
CA ALA A 547 60.90 12.19 -23.21
C ALA A 547 59.83 11.30 -22.53
N LEU A 548 59.55 11.52 -21.25
CA LEU A 548 58.53 10.76 -20.51
C LEU A 548 57.13 11.10 -21.03
N ILE A 549 56.81 12.40 -21.17
CA ILE A 549 55.48 12.86 -21.60
C ILE A 549 55.18 12.38 -23.03
N THR A 550 56.16 12.49 -23.94
CA THR A 550 56.00 12.00 -25.31
C THR A 550 55.88 10.47 -25.38
N SER A 551 56.55 9.72 -24.49
CA SER A 551 56.38 8.27 -24.41
C SER A 551 54.98 7.86 -23.93
N LEU A 552 54.43 8.54 -22.92
CA LEU A 552 53.07 8.29 -22.42
C LEU A 552 52.01 8.64 -23.48
N GLN A 553 52.22 9.70 -24.25
CA GLN A 553 51.39 10.05 -25.40
C GLN A 553 51.40 8.96 -26.48
N ALA A 554 52.60 8.50 -26.86
CA ALA A 554 52.74 7.44 -27.85
C ALA A 554 52.01 6.17 -27.42
N ILE A 555 52.04 5.82 -26.13
CA ILE A 555 51.31 4.69 -25.57
C ILE A 555 49.79 4.88 -25.70
N VAL A 556 49.23 6.00 -25.22
CA VAL A 556 47.78 6.25 -25.29
C VAL A 556 47.29 6.33 -26.73
N PHE A 557 48.02 7.03 -27.60
CA PHE A 557 47.72 7.16 -29.02
C PHE A 557 47.74 5.80 -29.72
N SER A 558 48.73 4.96 -29.40
CA SER A 558 48.84 3.60 -29.94
C SER A 558 47.67 2.72 -29.47
N ILE A 559 47.30 2.78 -28.19
CA ILE A 559 46.15 2.04 -27.66
C ILE A 559 44.85 2.47 -28.36
N ALA A 560 44.59 3.78 -28.45
CA ALA A 560 43.37 4.29 -29.08
C ALA A 560 43.31 3.92 -30.57
N THR A 561 44.42 4.07 -31.31
CA THR A 561 44.50 3.71 -32.73
C THR A 561 44.34 2.20 -32.95
N ALA A 562 44.92 1.38 -32.07
CA ALA A 562 44.80 -0.07 -32.15
C ALA A 562 43.34 -0.53 -32.01
N PHE A 563 42.55 0.08 -31.11
CA PHE A 563 41.13 -0.25 -30.95
C PHE A 563 40.23 0.32 -32.05
N LEU A 564 40.56 1.47 -32.65
CA LEU A 564 39.90 1.96 -33.87
C LEU A 564 40.12 0.99 -35.05
N CYS A 565 41.34 0.43 -35.14
CA CYS A 565 41.72 -0.54 -36.16
C CYS A 565 41.44 -2.00 -35.77
N LYS A 566 40.66 -2.25 -34.70
CA LYS A 566 40.36 -3.62 -34.20
C LYS A 566 39.83 -4.57 -35.28
N ALA A 567 39.13 -4.04 -36.28
CA ALA A 567 38.63 -4.82 -37.40
C ALA A 567 39.75 -5.60 -38.12
N LEU A 568 40.95 -5.03 -38.18
CA LEU A 568 42.13 -5.58 -38.87
C LEU A 568 42.93 -6.59 -38.03
N TRP A 569 42.56 -6.84 -36.76
CA TRP A 569 43.31 -7.77 -35.90
C TRP A 569 43.07 -9.23 -36.32
N SER A 570 44.05 -10.10 -36.09
CA SER A 570 43.91 -11.53 -36.35
C SER A 570 42.89 -12.19 -35.42
N ASP A 571 42.19 -13.22 -35.90
CA ASP A 571 41.13 -13.88 -35.15
C ASP A 571 41.66 -14.59 -33.89
N LEU A 572 42.91 -15.07 -33.92
CA LEU A 572 43.57 -15.67 -32.76
C LEU A 572 43.74 -14.68 -31.59
N ILE A 573 44.02 -13.41 -31.87
CA ILE A 573 44.13 -12.36 -30.85
C ILE A 573 42.73 -11.98 -30.34
N LYS A 574 41.75 -11.88 -31.25
CA LYS A 574 40.35 -11.53 -30.92
C LYS A 574 39.70 -12.56 -30.01
N GLU A 575 39.95 -13.85 -30.21
CA GLU A 575 39.31 -14.92 -29.42
C GLU A 575 40.03 -15.20 -28.09
N LYS A 576 41.37 -15.19 -28.07
CA LYS A 576 42.12 -15.68 -26.92
C LYS A 576 42.53 -14.57 -25.94
N TYR A 577 42.94 -13.41 -26.43
CA TYR A 577 43.61 -12.38 -25.63
C TYR A 577 42.84 -11.06 -25.50
N LEU A 578 41.79 -10.86 -26.29
CA LEU A 578 41.05 -9.59 -26.34
C LEU A 578 40.51 -9.14 -24.98
N GLY A 579 40.04 -10.06 -24.13
CA GLY A 579 39.58 -9.74 -22.78
C GLY A 579 40.65 -9.05 -21.95
N ILE A 580 41.84 -9.65 -21.84
CA ILE A 580 42.94 -9.05 -21.08
C ILE A 580 43.38 -7.74 -21.72
N ILE A 581 43.56 -7.70 -23.04
CA ILE A 581 43.97 -6.48 -23.75
C ILE A 581 42.99 -5.34 -23.50
N TRP A 582 41.68 -5.62 -23.46
CA TRP A 582 40.63 -4.65 -23.16
C TRP A 582 40.76 -4.05 -21.76
N TYR A 583 40.83 -4.89 -20.72
CA TYR A 583 40.93 -4.40 -19.34
C TYR A 583 42.24 -3.67 -19.07
N VAL A 584 43.37 -4.17 -19.60
CA VAL A 584 44.68 -3.52 -19.49
C VAL A 584 44.66 -2.16 -20.18
N SER A 585 44.07 -2.06 -21.37
CA SER A 585 44.03 -0.80 -22.11
C SER A 585 43.16 0.26 -21.44
N ILE A 586 42.04 -0.13 -20.83
CA ILE A 586 41.21 0.78 -20.02
C ILE A 586 41.99 1.24 -18.78
N PHE A 587 42.65 0.32 -18.09
CA PHE A 587 43.44 0.66 -16.90
C PHE A 587 44.58 1.63 -17.26
N THR A 588 45.37 1.31 -18.28
CA THR A 588 46.52 2.13 -18.68
C THR A 588 46.09 3.47 -19.25
N GLY A 589 45.14 3.49 -20.21
CA GLY A 589 44.78 4.69 -20.95
C GLY A 589 43.86 5.67 -20.20
N LEU A 590 42.86 5.16 -19.47
CA LEU A 590 41.84 5.98 -18.81
C LEU A 590 42.10 6.17 -17.31
N ALA A 591 42.65 5.16 -16.62
CA ALA A 591 42.92 5.27 -15.21
C ALA A 591 44.34 5.82 -14.97
N LEU A 592 45.36 4.99 -15.21
CA LEU A 592 46.74 5.23 -14.78
C LEU A 592 47.37 6.47 -15.43
N ILE A 593 47.38 6.56 -16.76
CA ILE A 593 48.04 7.69 -17.45
C ILE A 593 47.27 8.99 -17.21
N SER A 594 45.93 8.95 -17.24
CA SER A 594 45.12 10.14 -16.95
C SER A 594 45.39 10.67 -15.54
N SER A 595 45.43 9.78 -14.55
CA SER A 595 45.74 10.10 -13.15
C SER A 595 47.16 10.66 -13.00
N PHE A 596 48.15 10.03 -13.63
CA PHE A 596 49.53 10.50 -13.61
C PHE A 596 49.67 11.90 -14.23
N LEU A 597 48.95 12.19 -15.33
CA LEU A 597 48.95 13.53 -15.94
C LEU A 597 48.27 14.59 -15.04
N VAL A 598 47.32 14.21 -14.18
CA VAL A 598 46.79 15.13 -13.15
C VAL A 598 47.87 15.49 -12.13
N LEU A 599 48.62 14.49 -11.65
CA LEU A 599 49.75 14.71 -10.74
C LEU A 599 50.80 15.61 -11.39
N LEU A 600 51.15 15.33 -12.65
CA LEU A 600 52.15 16.07 -13.41
C LEU A 600 51.74 17.51 -13.73
N SER A 601 50.47 17.75 -14.03
CA SER A 601 49.94 19.09 -14.33
C SER A 601 49.61 19.91 -13.08
N LYS A 602 50.08 19.48 -11.89
CA LYS A 602 49.79 20.12 -10.60
C LYS A 602 48.29 20.40 -10.41
N PHE A 603 47.44 19.44 -10.81
CA PHE A 603 45.98 19.50 -10.64
C PHE A 603 45.28 20.63 -11.41
N SER A 604 45.74 20.92 -12.64
CA SER A 604 44.97 21.75 -13.58
C SER A 604 43.51 21.31 -13.70
N TYR A 605 42.60 22.30 -13.74
CA TYR A 605 41.16 22.10 -13.92
C TYR A 605 40.81 21.22 -15.14
N VAL A 606 41.58 21.35 -16.23
CA VAL A 606 41.37 20.59 -17.47
C VAL A 606 41.74 19.13 -17.26
N SER A 607 42.92 18.84 -16.70
CA SER A 607 43.36 17.47 -16.39
C SER A 607 42.42 16.79 -15.37
N LEU A 608 41.94 17.55 -14.39
CA LEU A 608 41.01 17.06 -13.37
C LEU A 608 39.65 16.68 -13.97
N THR A 609 39.11 17.53 -14.85
CA THR A 609 37.83 17.28 -15.53
C THR A 609 37.92 16.06 -16.44
N ILE A 610 39.04 15.89 -17.13
CA ILE A 610 39.32 14.72 -17.97
C ILE A 610 39.41 13.45 -17.10
N LEU A 611 40.07 13.50 -15.94
CA LEU A 611 40.12 12.37 -15.01
C LEU A 611 38.73 12.00 -14.47
N ILE A 612 37.88 12.96 -14.11
CA ILE A 612 36.49 12.69 -13.70
C ILE A 612 35.74 11.98 -14.82
N MET A 613 35.83 12.50 -16.05
CA MET A 613 35.20 11.90 -17.22
C MET A 613 35.70 10.47 -17.47
N HIS A 614 36.99 10.21 -17.24
CA HIS A 614 37.56 8.87 -17.35
C HIS A 614 37.11 7.93 -16.24
N LEU A 615 37.01 8.38 -14.99
CA LEU A 615 36.48 7.57 -13.88
C LEU A 615 35.02 7.18 -14.14
N ILE A 616 34.21 8.10 -14.65
CA ILE A 616 32.85 7.82 -15.11
C ILE A 616 32.88 6.83 -16.28
N THR A 617 33.74 7.04 -17.27
CA THR A 617 33.85 6.15 -18.44
C THR A 617 34.30 4.74 -18.05
N ILE A 618 35.26 4.57 -17.15
CA ILE A 618 35.69 3.27 -16.61
C ILE A 618 34.51 2.59 -15.92
N SER A 619 33.77 3.35 -15.10
CA SER A 619 32.59 2.83 -14.43
C SER A 619 31.51 2.39 -15.41
N LEU A 620 31.46 2.93 -16.64
CA LEU A 620 30.52 2.59 -17.73
C LEU A 620 31.02 1.47 -18.67
N LEU A 621 32.33 1.33 -18.86
CA LEU A 621 32.92 0.32 -19.74
C LEU A 621 33.21 -1.00 -19.03
N VAL A 622 33.33 -0.96 -17.69
CA VAL A 622 33.75 -2.09 -16.87
C VAL A 622 32.74 -2.31 -15.74
N GLY A 623 32.50 -3.58 -15.39
CA GLY A 623 31.62 -3.95 -14.29
C GLY A 623 32.17 -3.52 -12.93
N TRP A 624 31.28 -3.19 -11.99
CA TRP A 624 31.62 -2.46 -10.76
C TRP A 624 32.78 -3.04 -9.93
N ARG A 625 32.90 -4.37 -9.84
CA ARG A 625 33.98 -5.03 -9.09
C ARG A 625 35.35 -4.71 -9.67
N MET A 626 35.46 -4.77 -11.01
CA MET A 626 36.70 -4.51 -11.71
C MET A 626 37.01 -3.01 -11.71
N SER A 627 35.99 -2.15 -11.83
CA SER A 627 36.18 -0.69 -11.73
C SER A 627 36.72 -0.28 -10.35
N ILE A 628 36.23 -0.87 -9.25
CA ILE A 628 36.79 -0.62 -7.91
C ILE A 628 38.27 -1.05 -7.85
N ILE A 629 38.60 -2.24 -8.35
CA ILE A 629 39.98 -2.75 -8.35
C ILE A 629 40.89 -1.84 -9.19
N MET A 630 40.43 -1.42 -10.37
CA MET A 630 41.18 -0.54 -11.26
C MET A 630 41.39 0.85 -10.66
N ILE A 631 40.37 1.43 -10.03
CA ILE A 631 40.48 2.73 -9.36
C ILE A 631 41.44 2.64 -8.17
N ALA A 632 41.36 1.59 -7.36
CA ALA A 632 42.26 1.37 -6.22
C ALA A 632 43.72 1.11 -6.65
N ALA A 633 43.93 0.30 -7.69
CA ALA A 633 45.26 0.06 -8.25
C ALA A 633 45.85 1.32 -8.90
N CYS A 634 45.01 2.12 -9.57
CA CYS A 634 45.40 3.38 -10.17
C CYS A 634 45.89 4.37 -9.10
N LEU A 635 45.15 4.50 -8.00
CA LEU A 635 45.53 5.35 -6.87
C LEU A 635 46.96 5.05 -6.41
N TRP A 636 47.26 3.78 -6.12
CA TRP A 636 48.58 3.40 -5.63
C TRP A 636 49.68 3.55 -6.70
N MET A 637 49.46 3.03 -7.91
CA MET A 637 50.48 3.03 -8.96
C MET A 637 50.82 4.44 -9.48
N SER A 638 49.84 5.34 -9.57
CA SER A 638 50.09 6.72 -10.03
C SER A 638 51.01 7.50 -9.10
N PHE A 639 50.83 7.35 -7.78
CA PHE A 639 51.73 7.95 -6.79
C PHE A 639 53.12 7.34 -6.84
N SER A 640 53.23 6.00 -6.86
CA SER A 640 54.53 5.33 -6.94
C SER A 640 55.30 5.68 -8.21
N PHE A 641 54.61 5.85 -9.34
CA PHE A 641 55.23 6.23 -10.61
C PHE A 641 55.71 7.68 -10.60
N TYR A 642 54.97 8.58 -9.93
CA TYR A 642 55.37 9.97 -9.75
C TYR A 642 56.64 10.11 -8.89
N GLU A 643 56.67 9.46 -7.73
CA GLU A 643 57.85 9.46 -6.85
C GLU A 643 59.08 8.85 -7.52
N GLY A 644 58.91 7.77 -8.29
CA GLY A 644 60.02 7.06 -8.92
C GLY A 644 60.69 7.77 -10.11
N TYR A 645 59.97 8.66 -10.83
CA TYR A 645 60.44 9.22 -12.10
C TYR A 645 60.76 10.72 -12.07
N ILE A 646 60.17 11.48 -11.15
CA ILE A 646 60.41 12.93 -11.00
C ILE A 646 61.31 13.22 -9.79
N GLY A 647 61.28 12.37 -8.76
CA GLY A 647 62.09 12.47 -7.54
C GLY A 647 61.23 12.37 -6.27
N GLU A 648 61.88 12.38 -5.08
CA GLU A 648 61.16 12.62 -3.82
C GLU A 648 60.38 13.93 -3.97
N MET A 649 59.09 13.92 -3.61
CA MET A 649 58.36 15.16 -3.35
C MET A 649 59.22 15.94 -2.35
N VAL A 650 59.88 17.02 -2.79
CA VAL A 650 60.74 17.85 -1.95
C VAL A 650 59.97 18.12 -0.67
N ALA A 651 60.45 17.56 0.44
CA ALA A 651 59.81 17.59 1.75
C ALA A 651 59.71 19.01 2.36
N GLY A 652 59.92 20.06 1.57
CA GLY A 652 59.97 21.46 1.96
C GLY A 652 59.00 22.39 1.22
N GLU A 653 58.31 21.94 0.16
CA GLU A 653 57.15 22.65 -0.39
C GLU A 653 55.93 21.74 -0.30
N ILE A 654 55.05 22.11 0.62
CA ILE A 654 53.81 21.45 1.00
C ILE A 654 53.01 21.08 -0.27
N PHE A 655 53.15 19.83 -0.75
CA PHE A 655 52.10 19.16 -1.51
C PHE A 655 50.96 18.84 -0.53
N ASP A 656 50.18 19.90 -0.34
CA ASP A 656 49.00 20.18 0.45
C ASP A 656 48.11 18.95 0.74
N LEU A 657 47.67 18.79 2.00
CA LEU A 657 46.63 17.84 2.41
C LEU A 657 45.37 17.96 1.51
N LYS A 658 45.13 19.17 0.97
CA LYS A 658 44.14 19.52 -0.07
C LYS A 658 44.25 18.66 -1.31
N LEU A 659 45.46 18.39 -1.78
CA LEU A 659 45.74 17.64 -2.99
C LEU A 659 45.44 16.16 -2.79
N LYS A 660 45.88 15.60 -1.65
CA LYS A 660 45.56 14.23 -1.24
C LYS A 660 44.06 14.05 -0.99
N MET A 661 43.39 15.05 -0.43
CA MET A 661 41.94 14.99 -0.19
C MET A 661 41.09 15.24 -1.42
N ILE A 662 41.44 16.16 -2.32
CA ILE A 662 40.73 16.32 -3.61
C ILE A 662 40.89 15.04 -4.42
N TYR A 663 42.10 14.49 -4.49
CA TYR A 663 42.36 13.24 -5.19
C TYR A 663 41.62 12.06 -4.56
N LEU A 664 41.61 11.95 -3.22
CA LEU A 664 40.83 10.95 -2.49
C LEU A 664 39.32 11.14 -2.70
N LEU A 665 38.82 12.38 -2.69
CA LEU A 665 37.41 12.73 -2.83
C LEU A 665 36.91 12.50 -4.27
N LEU A 666 37.76 12.76 -5.27
CA LEU A 666 37.51 12.40 -6.67
C LEU A 666 37.39 10.88 -6.83
N MET A 667 38.29 10.15 -6.17
CA MET A 667 38.34 8.69 -6.27
C MET A 667 37.22 8.02 -5.47
N THR A 668 36.81 8.60 -4.33
CA THR A 668 35.61 8.17 -3.60
C THR A 668 34.33 8.52 -4.36
N SER A 669 34.27 9.62 -5.11
CA SER A 669 33.14 9.96 -5.99
C SER A 669 33.01 8.97 -7.16
N GLY A 670 34.14 8.58 -7.77
CA GLY A 670 34.20 7.54 -8.79
C GLY A 670 33.79 6.16 -8.24
N LEU A 671 34.17 5.85 -6.99
CA LEU A 671 33.72 4.66 -6.28
C LEU A 671 32.20 4.71 -5.99
N ALA A 672 31.67 5.86 -5.57
CA ALA A 672 30.24 6.05 -5.30
C ALA A 672 29.40 5.85 -6.58
N PHE A 673 29.84 6.40 -7.70
CA PHE A 673 29.20 6.19 -9.00
C PHE A 673 29.28 4.72 -9.45
N THR A 674 30.41 4.06 -9.20
CA THR A 674 30.60 2.62 -9.44
C THR A 674 29.66 1.77 -8.57
N PHE A 675 29.37 2.18 -7.33
CA PHE A 675 28.37 1.56 -6.45
C PHE A 675 26.94 1.81 -6.92
N LEU A 676 26.61 3.01 -7.41
CA LEU A 676 25.31 3.30 -8.03
C LEU A 676 25.09 2.40 -9.24
N ARG A 677 26.12 2.17 -10.06
CA ARG A 677 26.06 1.21 -11.18
C ARG A 677 25.96 -0.24 -10.74
N SER A 678 26.62 -0.67 -9.66
CA SER A 678 26.40 -2.01 -9.07
C SER A 678 24.93 -2.25 -8.76
N LYS A 679 24.25 -1.21 -8.28
CA LYS A 679 22.82 -1.25 -8.03
C LYS A 679 22.02 -1.22 -9.33
N GLN A 680 22.42 -0.46 -10.35
CA GLN A 680 21.80 -0.44 -11.67
C GLN A 680 21.92 -1.81 -12.39
N GLU A 681 23.09 -2.46 -12.40
CA GLU A 681 23.27 -3.80 -12.97
C GLU A 681 22.48 -4.87 -12.21
N GLN A 682 22.32 -4.69 -10.88
CA GLN A 682 21.40 -5.53 -10.10
C GLN A 682 19.95 -5.23 -10.44
N MET A 683 19.61 -3.96 -10.71
CA MET A 683 18.28 -3.54 -11.15
C MET A 683 17.97 -4.06 -12.54
N GLU A 684 18.86 -3.96 -13.52
CA GLU A 684 18.72 -4.52 -14.89
C GLU A 684 18.63 -6.05 -14.88
N LYS A 685 19.42 -6.74 -14.05
CA LYS A 685 19.27 -8.20 -13.85
C LYS A 685 17.99 -8.56 -13.10
N SER A 686 17.53 -7.67 -12.22
CA SER A 686 16.24 -7.83 -11.56
C SER A 686 15.09 -7.47 -12.48
N GLU A 687 15.26 -6.55 -13.43
CA GLU A 687 14.30 -6.11 -14.45
C GLU A 687 14.19 -7.16 -15.53
N CYS A 688 15.30 -7.74 -16.01
CA CYS A 688 15.27 -8.90 -16.91
C CYS A 688 14.65 -10.13 -16.22
N LYS A 689 14.94 -10.35 -14.92
CA LYS A 689 14.23 -11.35 -14.09
C LYS A 689 12.77 -10.99 -13.84
N VAL A 690 12.45 -9.71 -13.67
CA VAL A 690 11.09 -9.19 -13.47
C VAL A 690 10.33 -9.21 -14.78
N GLU A 691 10.98 -9.13 -15.93
CA GLU A 691 10.42 -9.22 -17.29
C GLU A 691 10.15 -10.68 -17.63
N THR A 692 11.07 -11.60 -17.28
CA THR A 692 10.78 -13.05 -17.34
C THR A 692 9.68 -13.44 -16.36
N LEU A 693 9.75 -12.94 -15.12
CA LEU A 693 8.67 -13.09 -14.14
C LEU A 693 7.43 -12.29 -14.52
N GLU A 694 7.49 -11.23 -15.33
CA GLU A 694 6.34 -10.45 -15.81
C GLU A 694 5.68 -11.19 -16.95
N THR A 695 6.42 -11.89 -17.81
CA THR A 695 5.83 -12.87 -18.74
C THR A 695 5.18 -14.02 -17.97
N GLU A 696 5.78 -14.47 -16.86
CA GLU A 696 5.21 -15.55 -16.03
C GLU A 696 4.01 -15.06 -15.19
N VAL A 697 4.05 -13.82 -14.68
CA VAL A 697 3.03 -13.12 -13.89
C VAL A 697 1.96 -12.49 -14.78
N THR A 698 2.21 -12.16 -16.05
CA THR A 698 1.16 -11.86 -17.04
C THR A 698 0.49 -13.14 -17.48
N THR A 699 1.20 -14.26 -17.60
CA THR A 699 0.59 -15.58 -17.85
C THR A 699 -0.29 -16.01 -16.66
N GLN A 700 0.19 -15.85 -15.41
CA GLN A 700 -0.62 -16.04 -14.20
C GLN A 700 -1.68 -14.93 -14.03
N GLY A 701 -1.41 -13.72 -14.48
CA GLY A 701 -2.27 -12.56 -14.46
C GLY A 701 -3.47 -12.77 -15.37
N THR A 702 -3.27 -13.28 -16.59
CA THR A 702 -4.36 -13.74 -17.47
C THR A 702 -5.15 -14.89 -16.84
N LYS A 703 -4.51 -15.80 -16.08
CA LYS A 703 -5.24 -16.82 -15.31
C LYS A 703 -6.06 -16.21 -14.18
N ILE A 704 -5.53 -15.22 -13.45
CA ILE A 704 -6.23 -14.49 -12.38
C ILE A 704 -7.34 -13.61 -12.95
N THR A 705 -7.17 -12.96 -14.10
CA THR A 705 -8.22 -12.19 -14.79
C THR A 705 -9.32 -13.13 -15.30
N THR A 706 -8.96 -14.30 -15.82
CA THR A 706 -9.93 -15.34 -16.20
C THR A 706 -10.64 -15.92 -14.98
N LEU A 707 -9.93 -16.10 -13.87
CA LEU A 707 -10.50 -16.56 -12.61
C LEU A 707 -11.40 -15.49 -11.97
N ASN A 708 -11.02 -14.22 -12.01
CA ASN A 708 -11.82 -13.09 -11.54
C ASN A 708 -13.07 -12.87 -12.41
N LYS A 709 -12.97 -13.08 -13.73
CA LYS A 709 -14.16 -13.14 -14.60
C LYS A 709 -15.07 -14.32 -14.23
N LYS A 710 -14.51 -15.49 -13.93
CA LYS A 710 -15.29 -16.64 -13.44
C LYS A 710 -15.92 -16.36 -12.07
N VAL A 711 -15.18 -15.77 -11.13
CA VAL A 711 -15.68 -15.38 -9.79
C VAL A 711 -16.77 -14.31 -9.91
N GLY A 712 -16.61 -13.33 -10.79
CA GLY A 712 -17.66 -12.36 -11.12
C GLY A 712 -18.92 -13.03 -11.66
N HIS A 713 -18.77 -13.95 -12.62
CA HIS A 713 -19.87 -14.73 -13.18
C HIS A 713 -20.54 -15.66 -12.14
N TYR A 714 -19.78 -16.24 -11.20
CA TYR A 714 -20.34 -17.02 -10.10
C TYR A 714 -21.06 -16.13 -9.07
N SER A 715 -20.53 -14.94 -8.77
CA SER A 715 -21.15 -13.96 -7.88
C SER A 715 -22.49 -13.47 -8.43
N GLU A 716 -22.54 -13.20 -9.75
CA GLU A 716 -23.77 -12.84 -10.45
C GLU A 716 -24.79 -13.99 -10.41
N ARG A 717 -24.36 -15.24 -10.65
CA ARG A 717 -25.21 -16.43 -10.49
C ARG A 717 -25.74 -16.62 -9.07
N VAL A 718 -24.91 -16.38 -8.05
CA VAL A 718 -25.34 -16.49 -6.64
C VAL A 718 -26.36 -15.39 -6.31
N SER A 719 -26.18 -14.18 -6.85
CA SER A 719 -27.15 -13.08 -6.70
C SER A 719 -28.48 -13.39 -7.39
N ASP A 720 -28.45 -13.94 -8.60
CA ASP A 720 -29.66 -14.37 -9.31
C ASP A 720 -30.38 -15.52 -8.59
N GLN A 721 -29.63 -16.49 -8.05
CA GLN A 721 -30.19 -17.56 -7.23
C GLN A 721 -30.83 -17.04 -5.93
N ALA A 722 -30.19 -16.08 -5.26
CA ALA A 722 -30.74 -15.46 -4.07
C ALA A 722 -32.06 -14.73 -4.35
N ARG A 723 -32.12 -13.99 -5.47
CA ARG A 723 -33.32 -13.28 -5.93
C ARG A 723 -34.46 -14.25 -6.28
N GLU A 724 -34.13 -15.40 -6.86
CA GLU A 724 -35.12 -16.44 -7.16
C GLU A 724 -35.64 -17.12 -5.89
N ILE A 725 -34.77 -17.40 -4.91
CA ILE A 725 -35.17 -17.93 -3.60
C ILE A 725 -36.10 -16.94 -2.89
N GLU A 726 -35.82 -15.65 -2.94
CA GLU A 726 -36.65 -14.61 -2.35
C GLU A 726 -38.03 -14.54 -3.02
N ARG A 727 -38.10 -14.64 -4.35
CA ARG A 727 -39.37 -14.74 -5.10
C ARG A 727 -40.18 -15.99 -4.75
N LEU A 728 -39.52 -17.14 -4.62
CA LEU A 728 -40.17 -18.39 -4.21
C LEU A 728 -40.70 -18.29 -2.78
N GLY A 729 -39.92 -17.67 -1.88
CA GLY A 729 -40.33 -17.38 -0.50
C GLY A 729 -41.56 -16.48 -0.42
N ALA A 730 -41.57 -15.38 -1.19
CA ALA A 730 -42.73 -14.48 -1.25
C ALA A 730 -43.99 -15.17 -1.81
N THR A 731 -43.82 -16.06 -2.79
CA THR A 731 -44.93 -16.84 -3.38
C THR A 731 -45.49 -17.86 -2.37
N ALA A 732 -44.61 -18.56 -1.64
CA ALA A 732 -45.01 -19.49 -0.59
C ALA A 732 -45.76 -18.77 0.54
N GLN A 733 -45.28 -17.59 0.96
CA GLN A 733 -45.95 -16.78 1.98
C GLN A 733 -47.35 -16.35 1.54
N LYS A 734 -47.52 -15.98 0.27
CA LYS A 734 -48.83 -15.62 -0.31
C LYS A 734 -49.80 -16.80 -0.31
N ILE A 735 -49.34 -18.02 -0.62
CA ILE A 735 -50.16 -19.23 -0.56
C ILE A 735 -50.60 -19.53 0.88
N LEU A 736 -49.66 -19.50 1.84
CA LEU A 736 -49.95 -19.77 3.26
C LEU A 736 -50.98 -18.79 3.84
N ASN A 737 -50.89 -17.52 3.48
CA ASN A 737 -51.85 -16.51 3.91
C ASN A 737 -53.26 -16.79 3.36
N ASN A 738 -53.39 -17.19 2.09
CA ASN A 738 -54.68 -17.54 1.49
C ASN A 738 -55.29 -18.80 2.13
N VAL A 739 -54.47 -19.81 2.45
CA VAL A 739 -54.92 -21.03 3.15
C VAL A 739 -55.55 -20.68 4.51
N ASN A 740 -54.89 -19.83 5.30
CA ASN A 740 -55.40 -19.42 6.60
C ASN A 740 -56.76 -18.71 6.52
N HIS A 741 -56.99 -17.90 5.47
CA HIS A 741 -58.27 -17.22 5.27
C HIS A 741 -59.39 -18.21 4.93
N GLU A 742 -59.13 -19.17 4.05
CA GLU A 742 -60.13 -20.12 3.55
C GLU A 742 -60.48 -21.25 4.54
N LEU A 743 -59.57 -21.57 5.48
CA LEU A 743 -59.83 -22.55 6.54
C LEU A 743 -60.68 -21.98 7.69
N ARG A 744 -60.74 -20.66 7.89
CA ARG A 744 -61.49 -20.07 9.02
C ARG A 744 -63.00 -20.30 8.92
N LEU A 745 -63.57 -20.17 7.72
CA LEU A 745 -65.01 -20.30 7.49
C LEU A 745 -65.57 -21.73 7.71
N PRO A 746 -65.00 -22.82 7.13
CA PRO A 746 -65.43 -24.19 7.43
C PRO A 746 -65.29 -24.55 8.90
N VAL A 747 -64.15 -24.21 9.50
CA VAL A 747 -63.86 -24.54 10.90
C VAL A 747 -64.87 -23.83 11.81
N GLY A 748 -65.18 -22.56 11.50
CA GLY A 748 -66.26 -21.82 12.16
C GLY A 748 -67.63 -22.50 12.00
N ASN A 749 -67.99 -22.96 10.80
CA ASN A 749 -69.28 -23.66 10.58
C ASN A 749 -69.36 -25.00 11.32
N VAL A 750 -68.28 -25.80 11.32
CA VAL A 750 -68.21 -27.05 12.10
C VAL A 750 -68.40 -26.76 13.58
N MET A 751 -67.73 -25.72 14.10
CA MET A 751 -67.83 -25.31 15.50
C MET A 751 -69.26 -24.84 15.84
N ASN A 752 -69.85 -23.98 15.01
CA ASN A 752 -71.20 -23.45 15.22
C ASN A 752 -72.26 -24.56 15.19
N PHE A 753 -72.22 -25.47 14.20
CA PHE A 753 -73.18 -26.58 14.15
C PHE A 753 -72.96 -27.59 15.28
N ALA A 754 -71.71 -27.82 15.69
CA ALA A 754 -71.41 -28.65 16.87
C ALA A 754 -71.91 -28.00 18.18
N GLU A 755 -71.80 -26.68 18.33
CA GLU A 755 -72.36 -25.93 19.46
C GLU A 755 -73.89 -25.96 19.46
N MET A 756 -74.53 -25.73 18.31
CA MET A 756 -75.98 -25.86 18.16
C MET A 756 -76.46 -27.28 18.47
N LEU A 757 -75.71 -28.29 18.05
CA LEU A 757 -76.01 -29.69 18.34
C LEU A 757 -75.87 -29.99 19.83
N ARG A 758 -74.82 -29.47 20.50
CA ARG A 758 -74.60 -29.61 21.94
C ARG A 758 -75.69 -28.92 22.77
N ASP A 759 -76.01 -27.67 22.46
CA ASP A 759 -76.95 -26.84 23.22
C ASP A 759 -78.42 -27.21 22.92
N GLY A 760 -78.64 -27.91 21.81
CA GLY A 760 -79.93 -28.35 21.30
C GLY A 760 -80.35 -29.77 21.69
N LEU A 761 -79.49 -30.55 22.38
CA LEU A 761 -79.74 -31.97 22.71
C LEU A 761 -81.08 -32.22 23.42
N GLU A 762 -81.55 -31.27 24.23
CA GLU A 762 -82.84 -31.34 24.96
C GLU A 762 -83.94 -30.46 24.34
N LYS A 763 -83.60 -29.62 23.35
CA LYS A 763 -84.47 -28.57 22.79
C LYS A 763 -84.96 -28.86 21.38
N TYR A 764 -84.22 -29.67 20.62
CA TYR A 764 -84.54 -30.00 19.23
C TYR A 764 -85.10 -31.42 19.11
N ASP A 765 -85.98 -31.63 18.13
CA ASP A 765 -86.43 -32.96 17.80
C ASP A 765 -85.31 -33.80 17.16
N LYS A 766 -85.57 -35.11 17.03
CA LYS A 766 -84.59 -36.04 16.44
C LYS A 766 -84.24 -35.72 14.99
N GLU A 767 -85.13 -35.10 14.22
CA GLU A 767 -84.87 -34.76 12.82
C GLU A 767 -83.91 -33.57 12.71
N HIS A 768 -84.10 -32.53 13.51
CA HIS A 768 -83.21 -31.36 13.58
C HIS A 768 -81.82 -31.74 14.11
N LEU A 769 -81.73 -32.61 15.12
CA LEU A 769 -80.44 -33.12 15.61
C LEU A 769 -79.71 -33.95 14.55
N LYS A 770 -80.43 -34.75 13.77
CA LYS A 770 -79.87 -35.50 12.64
C LYS A 770 -79.35 -34.55 11.55
N MET A 771 -80.12 -33.52 11.20
CA MET A 771 -79.72 -32.50 10.23
C MET A 771 -78.44 -31.76 10.66
N LEU A 772 -78.35 -31.32 11.92
CA LEU A 772 -77.15 -30.67 12.46
C LEU A 772 -75.91 -31.61 12.47
N SER A 773 -76.11 -32.89 12.78
CA SER A 773 -75.06 -33.91 12.73
C SER A 773 -74.55 -34.15 11.31
N GLU A 774 -75.47 -34.21 10.34
CA GLU A 774 -75.14 -34.31 8.92
C GLU A 774 -74.38 -33.07 8.44
N GLU A 775 -74.75 -31.87 8.88
CA GLU A 775 -74.01 -30.64 8.55
C GLU A 775 -72.58 -30.64 9.13
N VAL A 776 -72.38 -31.09 10.37
CA VAL A 776 -71.05 -31.25 10.97
C VAL A 776 -70.22 -32.26 10.17
N TYR A 777 -70.79 -33.41 9.83
CA TYR A 777 -70.11 -34.47 9.06
C TYR A 777 -69.74 -33.98 7.65
N ASN A 778 -70.67 -33.32 6.96
CA ASN A 778 -70.46 -32.79 5.62
C ASN A 778 -69.39 -31.70 5.61
N ASN A 779 -69.44 -30.74 6.54
CA ASN A 779 -68.43 -29.68 6.63
C ASN A 779 -67.04 -30.21 7.03
N SER A 780 -66.97 -31.23 7.89
CA SER A 780 -65.69 -31.88 8.28
C SER A 780 -65.07 -32.66 7.12
N THR A 781 -65.88 -33.39 6.37
CA THR A 781 -65.42 -34.14 5.19
C THR A 781 -64.93 -33.19 4.09
N ARG A 782 -65.62 -32.06 3.88
CA ARG A 782 -65.20 -30.99 2.96
C ARG A 782 -63.86 -30.37 3.38
N LEU A 783 -63.67 -30.11 4.68
CA LEU A 783 -62.42 -29.58 5.22
C LEU A 783 -61.24 -30.55 4.96
N SER A 784 -61.45 -31.84 5.21
CA SER A 784 -60.44 -32.88 4.97
C SER A 784 -60.04 -32.96 3.49
N SER A 785 -61.03 -32.97 2.57
CA SER A 785 -60.77 -32.97 1.13
C SER A 785 -60.00 -31.73 0.67
N MET A 786 -60.32 -30.56 1.22
CA MET A 786 -59.60 -29.32 0.92
C MET A 786 -58.14 -29.38 1.36
N ILE A 787 -57.87 -29.87 2.57
CA ILE A 787 -56.50 -30.00 3.10
C ILE A 787 -55.68 -30.97 2.25
N LEU A 788 -56.27 -32.12 1.88
CA LEU A 788 -55.60 -33.10 1.02
C LEU A 788 -55.30 -32.52 -0.38
N ASN A 789 -56.28 -31.88 -1.01
CA ASN A 789 -56.09 -31.22 -2.31
C ASN A 789 -55.01 -30.11 -2.26
N MET A 790 -54.89 -29.39 -1.14
CA MET A 790 -53.82 -28.41 -0.93
C MET A 790 -52.45 -29.04 -0.77
N LEU A 791 -52.37 -30.11 0.03
CA LEU A 791 -51.13 -30.83 0.24
C LEU A 791 -50.64 -31.40 -1.09
N ASP A 792 -51.52 -32.02 -1.87
CA ASP A 792 -51.22 -32.54 -3.20
C ASP A 792 -50.80 -31.43 -4.17
N LEU A 793 -51.48 -30.28 -4.16
CA LEU A 793 -51.11 -29.13 -5.01
C LEU A 793 -49.73 -28.57 -4.66
N ALA A 794 -49.40 -28.41 -3.37
CA ALA A 794 -48.08 -27.94 -2.92
C ALA A 794 -46.97 -28.93 -3.30
N THR A 795 -47.28 -30.22 -3.14
CA THR A 795 -46.44 -31.38 -3.45
C THR A 795 -46.13 -31.44 -4.96
N LEU A 796 -47.14 -31.28 -5.82
CA LEU A 796 -46.98 -31.27 -7.29
C LEU A 796 -46.27 -30.01 -7.82
N ASN A 797 -46.55 -28.83 -7.24
CA ASN A 797 -45.92 -27.57 -7.67
C ASN A 797 -44.43 -27.47 -7.32
N ALA A 798 -43.97 -28.19 -6.28
CA ALA A 798 -42.56 -28.21 -5.89
C ALA A 798 -41.64 -28.91 -6.92
N LYS A 799 -42.18 -29.53 -7.99
CA LYS A 799 -41.46 -30.21 -9.09
C LYS A 799 -40.38 -31.22 -8.65
N LYS A 800 -40.43 -31.70 -7.41
CA LYS A 800 -39.43 -32.59 -6.79
C LYS A 800 -39.91 -34.03 -6.59
N ILE A 801 -41.01 -34.43 -7.24
CA ILE A 801 -41.64 -35.72 -7.01
C ILE A 801 -41.56 -36.60 -8.23
N GLU A 802 -41.07 -37.82 -8.01
CA GLU A 802 -41.16 -38.91 -8.97
C GLU A 802 -42.56 -39.51 -8.90
N LEU A 803 -43.37 -39.25 -9.93
CA LEU A 803 -44.69 -39.88 -10.07
C LEU A 803 -44.54 -41.40 -10.20
N LYS A 804 -45.37 -42.16 -9.49
CA LYS A 804 -45.41 -43.63 -9.59
C LYS A 804 -46.27 -44.03 -10.79
N LYS A 805 -45.75 -43.75 -12.00
CA LYS A 805 -46.48 -44.02 -13.24
C LYS A 805 -46.52 -45.52 -13.53
N GLU A 806 -47.71 -46.07 -13.63
CA GLU A 806 -47.95 -47.45 -14.03
C GLU A 806 -48.87 -47.49 -15.25
N LYS A 807 -48.90 -48.64 -15.95
CA LYS A 807 -49.77 -48.83 -17.10
C LYS A 807 -51.19 -49.06 -16.62
N ILE A 808 -52.07 -48.06 -16.82
CA ILE A 808 -53.47 -48.11 -16.39
C ILE A 808 -54.42 -48.16 -17.59
N ASN A 809 -55.57 -48.82 -17.42
CA ASN A 809 -56.68 -48.72 -18.35
C ASN A 809 -57.51 -47.47 -18.02
N PHE A 810 -57.27 -46.40 -18.77
CA PHE A 810 -57.88 -45.10 -18.55
C PHE A 810 -59.38 -45.13 -18.79
N SER A 811 -59.86 -45.88 -19.79
CA SER A 811 -61.28 -46.05 -20.09
C SER A 811 -62.04 -46.64 -18.90
N LYS A 812 -61.49 -47.74 -18.33
CA LYS A 812 -62.05 -48.39 -17.15
C LYS A 812 -62.06 -47.45 -15.94
N LEU A 813 -60.97 -46.71 -15.75
CA LEU A 813 -60.82 -45.78 -14.63
C LEU A 813 -61.85 -44.63 -14.71
N VAL A 814 -62.00 -44.01 -15.88
CA VAL A 814 -62.99 -42.94 -16.10
C VAL A 814 -64.40 -43.45 -15.85
N HIS A 815 -64.73 -44.64 -16.34
CA HIS A 815 -66.05 -45.26 -16.14
C HIS A 815 -66.32 -45.53 -14.65
N GLU A 816 -65.37 -46.13 -13.94
CA GLU A 816 -65.47 -46.41 -12.50
C GLU A 816 -65.64 -45.13 -11.68
N ARG A 817 -64.82 -44.11 -11.94
CA ARG A 817 -64.90 -42.83 -11.20
C ARG A 817 -66.19 -42.09 -11.51
N PHE A 818 -66.63 -42.07 -12.76
CA PHE A 818 -67.90 -41.47 -13.15
C PHE A 818 -69.09 -42.11 -12.41
N GLU A 819 -69.22 -43.44 -12.44
CA GLU A 819 -70.33 -44.13 -11.77
C GLU A 819 -70.34 -43.88 -10.26
N ASN A 820 -69.16 -43.88 -9.63
CA ASN A 820 -69.03 -43.52 -8.21
C ASN A 820 -69.50 -42.08 -7.94
N CYS A 821 -69.03 -41.09 -8.72
CA CYS A 821 -69.45 -39.71 -8.56
C CYS A 821 -70.95 -39.52 -8.82
N ARG A 822 -71.50 -40.19 -9.84
CA ARG A 822 -72.93 -40.15 -10.15
C ARG A 822 -73.76 -40.70 -8.98
N ASN A 823 -73.36 -41.85 -8.44
CA ASN A 823 -74.07 -42.49 -7.34
C ASN A 823 -74.03 -41.67 -6.05
N ILE A 824 -73.02 -40.84 -5.83
CA ILE A 824 -72.89 -40.03 -4.60
C ILE A 824 -73.51 -38.64 -4.77
N TYR A 825 -73.24 -37.96 -5.88
CA TYR A 825 -73.52 -36.53 -6.04
C TYR A 825 -74.76 -36.20 -6.89
N ALA A 826 -75.34 -37.19 -7.58
CA ALA A 826 -76.48 -36.99 -8.46
C ALA A 826 -77.79 -37.64 -7.97
N GLN A 827 -77.83 -38.21 -6.75
CA GLN A 827 -79.01 -38.94 -6.22
C GLN A 827 -80.29 -38.08 -6.23
N ASP A 828 -80.17 -36.80 -5.89
CA ASP A 828 -81.30 -35.86 -5.82
C ASP A 828 -81.51 -35.05 -7.11
N LYS A 829 -80.68 -35.25 -8.14
CA LYS A 829 -80.67 -34.45 -9.38
C LYS A 829 -81.27 -35.20 -10.57
N LYS A 830 -82.54 -35.59 -10.48
CA LYS A 830 -83.27 -36.36 -11.52
C LYS A 830 -83.36 -35.66 -12.91
N ALA A 831 -83.06 -34.37 -12.99
CA ALA A 831 -83.08 -33.58 -14.23
C ALA A 831 -81.76 -33.60 -15.03
N LEU A 832 -80.74 -34.32 -14.55
CA LEU A 832 -79.46 -34.48 -15.25
C LEU A 832 -79.45 -35.75 -16.10
N ASN A 833 -79.13 -35.59 -17.38
CA ASN A 833 -78.86 -36.68 -18.31
C ASN A 833 -77.35 -36.83 -18.51
N PHE A 834 -76.87 -38.07 -18.56
CA PHE A 834 -75.45 -38.36 -18.75
C PHE A 834 -75.23 -39.04 -20.10
N HIS A 835 -74.25 -38.55 -20.85
CA HIS A 835 -73.85 -39.13 -22.13
C HIS A 835 -72.37 -39.52 -22.09
N LEU A 836 -72.10 -40.82 -22.11
CA LEU A 836 -70.74 -41.36 -22.11
C LEU A 836 -70.36 -41.80 -23.52
N ASN A 837 -69.27 -41.26 -24.05
CA ASN A 837 -68.63 -41.74 -25.26
C ASN A 837 -67.17 -42.04 -24.94
N ILE A 838 -66.92 -43.21 -24.36
CA ILE A 838 -65.61 -43.62 -23.88
C ILE A 838 -65.09 -44.70 -24.82
N GLU A 839 -64.00 -44.41 -25.53
CA GLU A 839 -63.32 -45.43 -26.32
C GLU A 839 -62.77 -46.55 -25.43
N ASP A 840 -62.96 -47.80 -25.83
CA ASP A 840 -62.59 -48.97 -25.03
C ASP A 840 -61.06 -49.19 -24.98
N ASN A 841 -60.58 -49.73 -23.86
CA ASN A 841 -59.20 -50.19 -23.68
C ASN A 841 -58.08 -49.17 -23.97
N VAL A 842 -58.30 -47.89 -23.67
CA VAL A 842 -57.26 -46.87 -23.77
C VAL A 842 -56.25 -47.04 -22.62
N LEU A 843 -55.01 -47.40 -22.95
CA LEU A 843 -53.94 -47.67 -21.97
C LEU A 843 -52.96 -46.48 -21.88
N VAL A 844 -52.68 -45.95 -20.69
CA VAL A 844 -51.74 -44.83 -20.47
C VAL A 844 -50.76 -45.13 -19.33
N PHE A 845 -49.58 -44.51 -19.35
CA PHE A 845 -48.65 -44.50 -18.22
C PHE A 845 -48.88 -43.28 -17.33
N ALA A 846 -49.55 -43.48 -16.19
CA ALA A 846 -49.88 -42.40 -15.27
C ALA A 846 -49.90 -42.87 -13.81
N ASP A 847 -49.81 -41.93 -12.88
CA ASP A 847 -50.00 -42.20 -11.45
C ASP A 847 -51.51 -42.27 -11.18
N ILE A 848 -51.97 -43.48 -10.84
CA ILE A 848 -53.40 -43.77 -10.71
C ILE A 848 -54.09 -42.88 -9.66
N ASN A 849 -53.40 -42.51 -8.58
CA ASN A 849 -54.02 -41.76 -7.47
C ASN A 849 -54.32 -40.32 -7.89
N TYR A 850 -53.35 -39.65 -8.51
CA TYR A 850 -53.53 -38.28 -8.99
C TYR A 850 -54.51 -38.19 -10.16
N ILE A 851 -54.51 -39.18 -11.06
CA ILE A 851 -55.48 -39.23 -12.16
C ILE A 851 -56.92 -39.43 -11.64
N ARG A 852 -57.14 -40.32 -10.66
CA ARG A 852 -58.45 -40.48 -10.01
C ARG A 852 -58.98 -39.16 -9.46
N GLN A 853 -58.14 -38.47 -8.69
CA GLN A 853 -58.48 -37.19 -8.07
C GLN A 853 -58.78 -36.10 -9.11
N MET A 854 -58.04 -36.07 -10.22
CA MET A 854 -58.29 -35.14 -11.32
C MET A 854 -59.62 -35.42 -12.04
N ILE A 855 -59.95 -36.70 -12.27
CA ILE A 855 -61.26 -37.10 -12.83
C ILE A 855 -62.38 -36.70 -11.89
N ASP A 856 -62.26 -37.03 -10.59
CA ASP A 856 -63.27 -36.73 -9.57
C ASP A 856 -63.54 -35.22 -9.50
N ASN A 857 -62.49 -34.39 -9.44
CA ASN A 857 -62.64 -32.94 -9.39
C ASN A 857 -63.38 -32.37 -10.60
N LEU A 858 -63.13 -32.90 -11.81
CA LEU A 858 -63.80 -32.42 -13.03
C LEU A 858 -65.26 -32.91 -13.10
N VAL A 859 -65.52 -34.17 -12.73
CA VAL A 859 -66.88 -34.76 -12.74
C VAL A 859 -67.76 -34.12 -11.66
N ILE A 860 -67.25 -33.97 -10.44
CA ILE A 860 -67.96 -33.33 -9.33
C ILE A 860 -68.28 -31.88 -9.68
N ASN A 861 -67.33 -31.14 -10.28
CA ASN A 861 -67.61 -29.78 -10.77
C ASN A 861 -68.76 -29.79 -11.79
N ALA A 862 -68.73 -30.66 -12.80
CA ALA A 862 -69.80 -30.72 -13.80
C ALA A 862 -71.18 -31.03 -13.18
N ILE A 863 -71.25 -31.94 -12.20
CA ILE A 863 -72.49 -32.28 -11.48
C ILE A 863 -72.95 -31.13 -10.60
N ASN A 864 -72.05 -30.52 -9.82
CA ASN A 864 -72.41 -29.47 -8.85
C ASN A 864 -72.91 -28.20 -9.53
N PHE A 865 -72.29 -27.81 -10.64
CA PHE A 865 -72.62 -26.57 -11.37
C PHE A 865 -73.73 -26.73 -12.41
N SER A 866 -74.26 -27.94 -12.61
CA SER A 866 -75.42 -28.23 -13.46
C SER A 866 -76.66 -28.53 -12.62
N GLU A 867 -77.74 -27.80 -12.84
CA GLU A 867 -79.05 -28.06 -12.21
C GLU A 867 -79.92 -28.97 -13.09
N GLN A 868 -79.84 -28.81 -14.41
CA GLN A 868 -80.57 -29.58 -15.42
C GLN A 868 -79.76 -29.65 -16.72
N GLY A 869 -80.06 -30.63 -17.59
CA GLY A 869 -79.44 -30.75 -18.92
C GLY A 869 -78.56 -31.97 -19.07
N THR A 870 -77.58 -31.92 -19.99
CA THR A 870 -76.75 -33.08 -20.34
C THR A 870 -75.30 -32.83 -19.99
N ILE A 871 -74.70 -33.74 -19.21
CA ILE A 871 -73.25 -33.80 -18.98
C ILE A 871 -72.69 -34.89 -19.90
N ALA A 872 -71.83 -34.48 -20.84
CA ALA A 872 -71.17 -35.38 -21.76
C ALA A 872 -69.72 -35.62 -21.34
N ILE A 873 -69.33 -36.90 -21.24
CA ILE A 873 -67.96 -37.32 -20.95
C ILE A 873 -67.43 -38.11 -22.14
N ILE A 874 -66.34 -37.65 -22.72
CA ILE A 874 -65.76 -38.19 -23.94
C ILE A 874 -64.30 -38.56 -23.69
N VAL A 875 -63.92 -39.79 -24.04
CA VAL A 875 -62.52 -40.26 -24.04
C VAL A 875 -62.18 -40.74 -25.44
N ASN A 876 -61.20 -40.11 -26.08
CA ASN A 876 -60.69 -40.49 -27.39
C ASN A 876 -59.19 -40.75 -27.32
N SER A 877 -58.74 -41.80 -28.01
CA SER A 877 -57.35 -42.00 -28.38
C SER A 877 -56.99 -41.07 -29.54
N GLU A 878 -55.89 -40.32 -29.41
CA GLU A 878 -55.30 -39.56 -30.52
C GLU A 878 -53.87 -40.07 -30.77
N GLU A 879 -53.20 -39.60 -31.82
CA GLU A 879 -51.89 -40.13 -32.24
C GLU A 879 -50.80 -40.06 -31.15
N TYR A 880 -50.85 -39.03 -30.29
CA TYR A 880 -49.80 -38.75 -29.29
C TYR A 880 -50.30 -38.65 -27.84
N PHE A 881 -51.61 -38.60 -27.62
CA PHE A 881 -52.21 -38.42 -26.30
C PHE A 881 -53.63 -38.97 -26.24
N VAL A 882 -54.13 -39.14 -25.03
CA VAL A 882 -55.54 -39.42 -24.74
C VAL A 882 -56.23 -38.11 -24.41
N SER A 883 -57.36 -37.87 -25.09
CA SER A 883 -58.20 -36.70 -24.89
C SER A 883 -59.39 -37.07 -23.99
N PHE A 884 -59.44 -36.48 -22.80
CA PHE A 884 -60.57 -36.58 -21.87
C PHE A 884 -61.31 -35.25 -21.83
N THR A 885 -62.57 -35.25 -22.26
CA THR A 885 -63.40 -34.04 -22.34
C THR A 885 -64.65 -34.20 -21.50
N ILE A 886 -64.92 -33.21 -20.65
CA ILE A 886 -66.20 -33.05 -19.94
C ILE A 886 -66.87 -31.79 -20.44
N LYS A 887 -68.13 -31.93 -20.87
CA LYS A 887 -68.98 -30.84 -21.32
C LYS A 887 -70.25 -30.81 -20.50
N ASP A 888 -70.49 -29.70 -19.82
CA ASP A 888 -71.68 -29.48 -18.99
C ASP A 888 -72.59 -28.39 -19.57
N LYS A 889 -73.77 -28.21 -18.97
CA LYS A 889 -74.73 -27.13 -19.26
C LYS A 889 -74.99 -26.27 -18.02
N GLY A 890 -73.95 -26.04 -17.21
CA GLY A 890 -74.01 -25.25 -15.99
C GLY A 890 -74.01 -23.73 -16.20
N LYS A 891 -73.68 -22.98 -15.14
CA LYS A 891 -73.72 -21.50 -15.09
C LYS A 891 -72.77 -20.77 -16.06
N GLY A 892 -71.87 -21.48 -16.74
CA GLY A 892 -70.89 -20.92 -17.67
C GLY A 892 -69.76 -20.14 -16.99
N ILE A 893 -68.65 -19.98 -17.71
CA ILE A 893 -67.44 -19.29 -17.21
C ILE A 893 -67.29 -17.98 -17.99
N PRO A 894 -67.15 -16.80 -17.36
CA PRO A 894 -66.89 -15.55 -18.06
C PRO A 894 -65.61 -15.63 -18.92
N LYS A 895 -65.64 -15.08 -20.14
CA LYS A 895 -64.47 -15.10 -21.05
C LYS A 895 -63.24 -14.42 -20.46
N THR A 896 -63.43 -13.40 -19.64
CA THR A 896 -62.37 -12.68 -18.92
C THR A 896 -61.68 -13.51 -17.84
N GLU A 897 -62.31 -14.60 -17.38
CA GLU A 897 -61.84 -15.40 -16.24
C GLU A 897 -61.33 -16.78 -16.65
N ILE A 898 -61.36 -17.12 -17.94
CA ILE A 898 -61.10 -18.48 -18.42
C ILE A 898 -59.68 -18.99 -18.13
N TYR A 899 -58.70 -18.10 -18.10
CA TYR A 899 -57.31 -18.42 -17.76
C TYR A 899 -57.09 -18.51 -16.25
N ASP A 900 -57.97 -17.82 -15.52
CA ASP A 900 -57.86 -17.57 -14.10
C ASP A 900 -58.47 -18.69 -13.25
N ILE A 901 -59.43 -19.47 -13.79
CA ILE A 901 -60.08 -20.60 -13.10
C ILE A 901 -59.12 -21.71 -12.67
N PHE A 902 -57.93 -21.79 -13.27
CA PHE A 902 -56.89 -22.74 -12.88
C PHE A 902 -55.92 -22.17 -11.84
N THR A 903 -56.14 -20.94 -11.39
CA THR A 903 -55.37 -20.30 -10.32
C THR A 903 -55.95 -20.78 -8.99
N PRO A 904 -55.11 -21.20 -8.03
CA PRO A 904 -55.58 -21.60 -6.71
C PRO A 904 -56.38 -20.47 -6.05
N PHE A 905 -57.49 -20.81 -5.40
CA PHE A 905 -58.37 -19.90 -4.66
C PHE A 905 -59.16 -18.91 -5.52
N LYS A 906 -59.18 -19.08 -6.84
CA LYS A 906 -59.96 -18.22 -7.73
C LYS A 906 -61.29 -18.89 -8.07
N MET A 907 -62.39 -18.24 -7.69
CA MET A 907 -63.75 -18.64 -8.07
C MET A 907 -64.22 -17.79 -9.25
N GLY A 908 -65.09 -18.35 -10.10
CA GLY A 908 -65.69 -17.58 -11.18
C GLY A 908 -66.76 -16.63 -10.63
N SER A 909 -66.88 -15.42 -11.17
CA SER A 909 -67.85 -14.43 -10.69
C SER A 909 -69.30 -14.94 -10.71
N ASN A 910 -69.62 -15.86 -11.63
CA ASN A 910 -70.95 -16.48 -11.76
C ASN A 910 -71.28 -17.52 -10.66
N THR A 911 -70.36 -17.78 -9.73
CA THR A 911 -70.45 -18.86 -8.74
C THR A 911 -70.51 -18.37 -7.28
N GLU A 912 -70.50 -17.05 -7.05
CA GLU A 912 -70.40 -16.43 -5.72
C GLU A 912 -71.55 -16.73 -4.75
N SER A 913 -72.69 -17.26 -5.21
CA SER A 913 -73.76 -17.72 -4.33
C SER A 913 -74.02 -19.22 -4.50
N LYS A 914 -73.71 -19.96 -3.42
CA LYS A 914 -74.10 -21.34 -3.11
C LYS A 914 -73.35 -22.52 -3.77
N ALA A 915 -72.27 -22.32 -4.53
CA ALA A 915 -71.53 -23.47 -5.06
C ALA A 915 -70.35 -23.87 -4.16
N GLU A 916 -70.32 -25.16 -3.79
CA GLU A 916 -69.50 -25.79 -2.74
C GLU A 916 -67.98 -25.87 -3.00
N GLY A 917 -67.43 -25.14 -3.98
CA GLY A 917 -66.03 -25.28 -4.43
C GLY A 917 -65.11 -24.13 -4.02
N ARG A 918 -64.10 -24.39 -3.19
CA ARG A 918 -63.15 -23.37 -2.68
C ARG A 918 -62.00 -22.97 -3.64
N GLY A 919 -62.18 -23.14 -4.94
CA GLY A 919 -61.22 -22.67 -5.96
C GLY A 919 -59.87 -23.41 -6.04
N VAL A 920 -59.72 -24.58 -5.40
CA VAL A 920 -58.44 -25.36 -5.42
C VAL A 920 -58.48 -26.55 -6.40
N GLY A 921 -59.66 -27.15 -6.64
CA GLY A 921 -59.78 -28.39 -7.41
C GLY A 921 -59.30 -28.29 -8.86
N LEU A 922 -59.66 -27.22 -9.58
CA LEU A 922 -59.20 -27.02 -10.98
C LEU A 922 -57.70 -26.71 -11.05
N ALA A 923 -57.16 -25.98 -10.08
CA ALA A 923 -55.73 -25.74 -9.97
C ALA A 923 -54.96 -27.05 -9.75
N LEU A 924 -55.51 -27.97 -8.95
CA LEU A 924 -54.98 -29.32 -8.77
C LEU A 924 -55.04 -30.13 -10.07
N CYS A 925 -56.16 -30.11 -10.81
CA CYS A 925 -56.25 -30.78 -12.12
C CYS A 925 -55.16 -30.31 -13.08
N LYS A 926 -54.87 -29.00 -13.08
CA LYS A 926 -53.77 -28.42 -13.87
C LYS A 926 -52.40 -28.94 -13.41
N ALA A 927 -52.12 -28.89 -12.11
CA ALA A 927 -50.86 -29.38 -11.56
C ALA A 927 -50.63 -30.88 -11.85
N VAL A 928 -51.68 -31.70 -11.71
CA VAL A 928 -51.64 -33.13 -12.05
C VAL A 928 -51.31 -33.33 -13.53
N MET A 929 -51.93 -32.57 -14.45
CA MET A 929 -51.65 -32.67 -15.87
C MET A 929 -50.25 -32.22 -16.26
N GLU A 930 -49.80 -31.09 -15.73
CA GLU A 930 -48.45 -30.60 -15.96
C GLU A 930 -47.40 -31.60 -15.44
N ALA A 931 -47.61 -32.22 -14.28
CA ALA A 931 -46.72 -33.26 -13.73
C ALA A 931 -46.69 -34.53 -14.62
N HIS A 932 -47.79 -34.86 -15.28
CA HIS A 932 -47.86 -35.98 -16.23
C HIS A 932 -47.29 -35.64 -17.62
N GLY A 933 -46.94 -34.39 -17.88
CA GLY A 933 -46.52 -33.90 -19.21
C GLY A 933 -47.68 -33.62 -20.16
N GLY A 934 -48.90 -33.56 -19.63
CA GLY A 934 -50.13 -33.25 -20.34
C GLY A 934 -50.54 -31.78 -20.21
N LYS A 935 -51.72 -31.47 -20.73
CA LYS A 935 -52.30 -30.13 -20.72
C LYS A 935 -53.77 -30.18 -20.37
N ILE A 936 -54.25 -29.18 -19.63
CA ILE A 936 -55.67 -28.93 -19.41
C ILE A 936 -56.07 -27.58 -20.03
N SER A 937 -57.27 -27.50 -20.58
CA SER A 937 -57.84 -26.28 -21.14
C SER A 937 -59.34 -26.22 -20.85
N ALA A 938 -59.88 -25.00 -20.79
CA ALA A 938 -61.32 -24.77 -20.70
C ALA A 938 -61.80 -23.88 -21.85
N GLU A 939 -63.03 -24.09 -22.30
CA GLU A 939 -63.74 -23.22 -23.23
C GLU A 939 -65.00 -22.66 -22.55
N SER A 940 -65.11 -21.33 -22.58
CA SER A 940 -66.28 -20.60 -22.09
C SER A 940 -67.43 -20.72 -23.09
N ARG A 941 -68.61 -21.10 -22.59
CA ARG A 941 -69.86 -21.09 -23.37
C ARG A 941 -70.91 -20.26 -22.61
N PRO A 942 -71.88 -19.65 -23.31
CA PRO A 942 -72.98 -18.90 -22.66
C PRO A 942 -73.80 -19.77 -21.69
N ILE A 943 -73.86 -21.08 -21.95
CA ILE A 943 -74.48 -22.09 -21.11
C ILE A 943 -73.49 -23.25 -20.99
N GLY A 944 -72.95 -23.45 -19.78
CA GLY A 944 -71.98 -24.48 -19.43
C GLY A 944 -70.52 -24.21 -19.76
N ALA A 945 -69.69 -25.20 -19.50
CA ALA A 945 -68.27 -25.18 -19.82
C ALA A 945 -67.85 -26.46 -20.55
N LEU A 946 -66.72 -26.38 -21.26
CA LEU A 946 -66.02 -27.55 -21.76
C LEU A 946 -64.62 -27.58 -21.15
N PHE A 947 -64.31 -28.64 -20.42
CA PHE A 947 -62.98 -28.93 -19.91
C PHE A 947 -62.37 -30.04 -20.75
N ARG A 948 -61.17 -29.80 -21.29
CA ARG A 948 -60.41 -30.78 -22.06
C ARG A 948 -59.06 -31.02 -21.40
N VAL A 949 -58.75 -32.30 -21.20
CA VAL A 949 -57.49 -32.80 -20.67
C VAL A 949 -56.81 -33.65 -21.74
N CYS A 950 -55.55 -33.36 -22.03
CA CYS A 950 -54.70 -34.08 -22.97
C CYS A 950 -53.59 -34.78 -22.17
N LEU A 951 -53.66 -36.10 -22.04
CA LEU A 951 -52.69 -36.91 -21.30
C LEU A 951 -51.83 -37.72 -22.28
N PRO A 952 -50.50 -37.48 -22.36
CA PRO A 952 -49.65 -38.28 -23.24
C PRO A 952 -49.61 -39.76 -22.82
N TYR A 953 -49.47 -40.67 -23.78
CA TYR A 953 -49.35 -42.11 -23.51
C TYR A 953 -48.14 -42.49 -22.64
N GLY A 954 -47.12 -41.63 -22.58
CA GLY A 954 -45.83 -41.86 -21.93
C GLY A 954 -44.81 -42.54 -22.85
N LYS A 955 -43.51 -42.41 -22.57
CA LYS A 955 -42.43 -43.00 -23.38
C LYS A 955 -42.49 -44.55 -23.33
N LEU A 956 -42.71 -45.20 -24.48
CA LEU A 956 -41.93 -46.38 -24.83
C LEU A 956 -40.48 -45.90 -25.06
N LYS A 957 -39.62 -46.02 -24.05
CA LYS A 957 -38.17 -45.95 -24.29
C LYS A 957 -37.77 -47.25 -25.00
N GLY A 958 -37.71 -47.20 -26.33
CA GLY A 958 -37.15 -48.29 -27.13
C GLY A 958 -36.98 -47.91 -28.61
N GLY A 959 -35.73 -47.73 -29.05
CA GLY A 959 -35.32 -47.99 -30.43
C GLY A 959 -35.13 -46.79 -31.38
N LYS A 960 -34.05 -46.03 -31.22
CA LYS A 960 -32.91 -45.95 -32.17
C LYS A 960 -31.85 -45.01 -31.62
#